data_AF-A0A0D6DUC6-F1
#
_entry.id   AF-A0A0D6DUC6-F1
#
_cell.length_a   1.000
_cell.length_b   1.000
_cell.length_c   1.000
_cell.angle_alpha   90.00
_cell.angle_beta   90.00
_cell.angle_gamma   90.00
#
_symmetry.space_group_name_H-M   'P 1'
#
loop_
_entity.id
_entity.type
_entity.pdbx_description
1 polymer ?
#
loop_
_entity_poly.entity_id
_entity_poly.type
_entity_poly.pdbx_seq_one_letter_code
_entity_poly.pdbx_strand_id
1 'polypeptide(L)'
;MKQNKLFTLFSLTLLSGAPLTSIVQADIIKQDSSVIKAVSNKDTKSSTKIEAKSSVTDTWGNTPWTFDADSGIVTIASGQLGTYKTSPWNRTDDKKIDGNQIKKIIFTGTTKAPDDCRALFRNLKSLTEIVGLEKLDTSDVTEMSAMFELCISLTSLDLSKLNVSKVNSTVDMFNQCKALTSLNLLELNTSSLTNMGRMFKGCTSLKSLDFSSFNTLNVTTMQGMFSDTRLTSITLGDKSKFRGTDCKLALFAPDAQNEGRYETGKVMKQGEPQNAFSPLDFFKGYGKISSLTPGTYVAETLPLSWGDAAWSFDDSTGTLTVKSGTLDENAKMSPWERQDGRGINANKIKKIVFTGAVKAPANSASLFNNLSALTEIVGLEKLDTSNARTMSGMFENCLALTSLDLSTFETKQVKTMTNMFENVPLSSLTLGDKFKFIGTDSGLSIPDTLPDGTPLTGNWIRQDSNSKAYNTTDFTANYGKGDLKSGTYITEIEHAEWGDAPWTFASDSGILTIGAGQLDTYKSAPWNRTDDKKIDGNQIKKIIFTGTTKAPDDCRALFRNLKSLTEIVGLEKLDTSDVTEMSAMFELCISLTSLDLSKLNVSKVNSTVDMFNQCKALTNLNLLGMNTSSLTNMGRMFKGCSSLKSLDLSSFNTSNVTTMQGMFSDTSLSSLTLGDNSKFRGEDLDLPAPSALNEGDDLTGNWVRQDGNSKAYSPKDFTANYGKGDLKFGTYIAEIKSSK
;
A
#
# COMPACT_ATOMS: atom_id res chain seq x y z
N MET A 1 -24.59 41.88 2.45
CA MET A 1 -24.55 41.54 3.90
C MET A 1 -24.27 40.05 4.04
N LYS A 2 -23.38 39.74 4.98
CA LYS A 2 -22.88 38.43 5.44
C LYS A 2 -23.93 37.30 5.40
N GLN A 3 -23.56 36.09 4.98
CA GLN A 3 -23.12 34.99 5.86
C GLN A 3 -22.97 33.65 5.12
N ASN A 4 -21.84 32.99 5.38
CA ASN A 4 -21.58 31.55 5.30
C ASN A 4 -22.67 30.72 5.99
N LYS A 5 -22.92 29.50 5.47
CA LYS A 5 -22.98 28.23 6.23
C LYS A 5 -23.17 27.08 5.22
N LEU A 6 -22.17 26.23 5.02
CA LEU A 6 -21.72 25.09 5.84
C LEU A 6 -22.29 23.79 5.27
N PHE A 7 -21.39 23.04 4.62
CA PHE A 7 -21.50 21.62 4.33
C PHE A 7 -21.77 20.83 5.61
N THR A 8 -22.69 19.86 5.57
CA THR A 8 -22.67 18.76 6.54
C THR A 8 -23.31 17.48 5.99
N LEU A 9 -22.53 16.40 6.13
CA LEU A 9 -22.88 14.99 6.30
C LEU A 9 -23.62 14.23 5.17
N PHE A 10 -22.95 13.21 4.62
CA PHE A 10 -23.48 11.84 4.61
C PHE A 10 -22.33 10.83 4.75
N SER A 11 -22.21 10.24 5.93
CA SER A 11 -21.47 9.02 6.19
C SER A 11 -22.32 7.84 5.73
N LEU A 12 -21.80 6.97 4.87
CA LEU A 12 -22.47 5.72 4.50
C LEU A 12 -21.81 4.56 5.26
N THR A 13 -22.52 4.08 6.28
CA THR A 13 -22.33 2.80 6.94
C THR A 13 -22.66 1.67 5.96
N LEU A 14 -21.76 0.71 5.81
CA LEU A 14 -22.03 -0.59 5.18
C LEU A 14 -21.95 -1.68 6.25
N LEU A 15 -23.10 -2.26 6.57
CA LEU A 15 -23.23 -3.54 7.27
C LEU A 15 -24.26 -4.40 6.52
N SER A 16 -24.05 -5.72 6.58
CA SER A 16 -24.82 -6.83 6.01
C SER A 16 -24.55 -7.09 4.51
N GLY A 17 -24.38 -8.32 4.01
CA GLY A 17 -24.52 -9.65 4.61
C GLY A 17 -25.16 -10.61 3.60
N ALA A 18 -24.35 -11.49 2.99
CA ALA A 18 -24.70 -12.73 2.28
C ALA A 18 -25.32 -12.63 0.85
N PRO A 19 -25.41 -13.73 0.07
CA PRO A 19 -24.38 -14.13 -0.91
C PRO A 19 -24.91 -14.22 -2.36
N LEU A 20 -24.05 -14.00 -3.36
CA LEU A 20 -24.39 -14.19 -4.78
C LEU A 20 -24.09 -15.63 -5.22
N THR A 21 -25.16 -16.37 -5.51
CA THR A 21 -25.16 -17.66 -6.21
C THR A 21 -24.82 -17.45 -7.68
N SER A 22 -23.92 -18.30 -8.21
CA SER A 22 -23.53 -18.27 -9.61
C SER A 22 -24.62 -18.87 -10.51
N ILE A 23 -25.14 -18.06 -11.41
CA ILE A 23 -25.98 -18.47 -12.53
C ILE A 23 -25.05 -18.82 -13.70
N VAL A 24 -25.23 -20.02 -14.23
CA VAL A 24 -24.62 -20.50 -15.48
C VAL A 24 -25.32 -19.79 -16.64
N GLN A 25 -24.56 -19.06 -17.47
CA GLN A 25 -25.03 -18.70 -18.80
C GLN A 25 -23.89 -18.90 -19.79
N ALA A 26 -24.08 -19.90 -20.65
CA ALA A 26 -23.27 -20.15 -21.81
C ALA A 26 -23.53 -19.06 -22.84
N ASP A 27 -22.48 -18.43 -23.36
CA ASP A 27 -22.56 -17.69 -24.61
C ASP A 27 -21.46 -18.14 -25.56
N ILE A 28 -21.95 -18.48 -26.75
CA ILE A 28 -21.26 -18.99 -27.92
C ILE A 28 -20.63 -17.80 -28.65
N ILE A 29 -19.31 -17.81 -28.87
CA ILE A 29 -18.67 -16.93 -29.85
C ILE A 29 -18.13 -17.79 -30.99
N LYS A 30 -18.85 -17.74 -32.11
CA LYS A 30 -18.30 -17.97 -33.45
C LYS A 30 -17.39 -16.77 -33.76
N GLN A 31 -16.16 -17.01 -34.19
CA GLN A 31 -15.46 -16.02 -35.00
C GLN A 31 -14.87 -16.63 -36.26
N ASP A 32 -15.09 -15.82 -37.29
CA ASP A 32 -14.98 -16.03 -38.71
C ASP A 32 -13.54 -16.18 -39.17
N SER A 33 -13.37 -16.89 -40.28
CA SER A 33 -12.12 -17.06 -40.98
C SER A 33 -12.19 -16.32 -42.32
N SER A 34 -11.04 -15.77 -42.75
CA SER A 34 -10.74 -15.14 -44.06
C SER A 34 -10.87 -13.60 -44.06
N VAL A 35 -9.99 -12.77 -44.66
CA VAL A 35 -9.10 -12.96 -45.82
C VAL A 35 -8.14 -11.73 -45.99
N ILE A 36 -6.85 -11.96 -46.37
CA ILE A 36 -5.99 -11.17 -47.32
C ILE A 36 -5.37 -9.82 -46.84
N LYS A 37 -4.11 -9.39 -47.12
CA LYS A 37 -2.94 -9.80 -47.95
C LYS A 37 -1.66 -9.08 -47.47
N ALA A 38 -0.52 -9.59 -47.94
CA ALA A 38 0.88 -9.18 -47.73
C ALA A 38 1.29 -7.77 -48.24
N VAL A 39 2.44 -7.24 -47.76
CA VAL A 39 3.68 -7.01 -48.55
C VAL A 39 4.85 -6.44 -47.70
N SER A 40 6.03 -7.08 -47.87
CA SER A 40 7.45 -6.70 -47.75
C SER A 40 8.07 -6.00 -46.51
N ASN A 41 9.12 -6.64 -45.95
CA ASN A 41 10.50 -6.18 -46.18
C ASN A 41 11.56 -7.28 -45.92
N LYS A 42 12.67 -7.19 -46.65
CA LYS A 42 13.82 -8.11 -46.75
C LYS A 42 14.91 -7.83 -45.70
N ASP A 43 15.85 -8.79 -45.62
CA ASP A 43 17.19 -8.79 -45.01
C ASP A 43 17.25 -9.30 -43.54
N THR A 44 18.05 -10.28 -43.10
CA THR A 44 19.25 -10.97 -43.61
C THR A 44 19.42 -12.36 -42.93
N LYS A 45 20.22 -13.24 -43.55
CA LYS A 45 20.47 -14.67 -43.24
C LYS A 45 21.01 -14.97 -41.82
N SER A 46 20.52 -16.03 -41.16
CA SER A 46 21.34 -17.19 -40.74
C SER A 46 20.51 -18.37 -40.18
N SER A 47 20.78 -19.54 -40.77
CA SER A 47 20.80 -20.90 -40.19
C SER A 47 19.57 -21.56 -39.52
N THR A 48 19.30 -22.75 -40.08
CA THR A 48 18.81 -24.00 -39.47
C THR A 48 17.33 -24.17 -39.14
N LYS A 49 16.73 -25.01 -39.98
CA LYS A 49 15.45 -25.73 -39.85
C LYS A 49 15.53 -26.70 -38.65
N ILE A 50 14.67 -26.54 -37.64
CA ILE A 50 14.17 -27.64 -36.79
C ILE A 50 12.67 -27.44 -36.60
N GLU A 51 11.97 -28.55 -36.78
CA GLU A 51 10.54 -28.75 -36.94
C GLU A 51 9.75 -28.57 -35.64
N ALA A 52 8.43 -28.35 -35.81
CA ALA A 52 7.44 -28.32 -34.75
C ALA A 52 7.48 -29.58 -33.87
N LYS A 53 7.51 -29.40 -32.54
CA LYS A 53 7.27 -30.45 -31.53
C LYS A 53 6.75 -29.82 -30.23
N SER A 54 5.54 -29.24 -30.21
CA SER A 54 4.92 -28.84 -28.94
C SER A 54 3.97 -29.88 -28.36
N SER A 55 3.62 -30.94 -29.11
CA SER A 55 2.72 -32.01 -28.64
C SER A 55 3.30 -33.42 -28.79
N VAL A 56 3.34 -34.19 -27.70
CA VAL A 56 3.64 -35.64 -27.69
C VAL A 56 2.32 -36.41 -27.69
N THR A 57 2.17 -37.43 -28.53
CA THR A 57 0.97 -38.25 -28.59
C THR A 57 1.32 -39.73 -28.59
N ASP A 58 0.60 -40.55 -27.84
CA ASP A 58 0.75 -42.00 -27.86
C ASP A 58 -0.52 -42.66 -27.27
N THR A 59 -0.40 -43.93 -26.88
CA THR A 59 -1.42 -44.69 -26.16
C THR A 59 -0.94 -45.06 -24.76
N TRP A 60 -1.90 -45.24 -23.86
CA TRP A 60 -1.72 -45.81 -22.53
C TRP A 60 -2.74 -46.94 -22.39
N GLY A 61 -2.25 -48.19 -22.44
CA GLY A 61 -3.12 -49.32 -22.78
C GLY A 61 -3.52 -49.19 -24.26
N ASN A 62 -4.83 -49.16 -24.54
CA ASN A 62 -5.34 -48.84 -25.88
C ASN A 62 -5.94 -47.42 -25.95
N THR A 63 -5.78 -46.62 -24.88
CA THR A 63 -6.36 -45.27 -24.79
C THR A 63 -5.41 -44.24 -25.38
N PRO A 64 -5.82 -43.48 -26.42
CA PRO A 64 -5.02 -42.38 -26.94
C PRO A 64 -4.85 -41.26 -25.90
N TRP A 65 -3.65 -40.67 -25.84
CA TRP A 65 -3.37 -39.48 -25.06
C TRP A 65 -2.49 -38.50 -25.83
N THR A 66 -2.62 -37.22 -25.49
CA THR A 66 -1.76 -36.15 -26.00
C THR A 66 -1.24 -35.32 -24.83
N PHE A 67 0.01 -34.85 -24.92
CA PHE A 67 0.64 -33.92 -23.98
C PHE A 67 1.11 -32.69 -24.74
N ASP A 68 0.60 -31.52 -24.35
CA ASP A 68 1.06 -30.22 -24.82
C ASP A 68 2.10 -29.68 -23.82
N ALA A 69 3.35 -29.54 -24.28
CA ALA A 69 4.46 -29.11 -23.44
C ALA A 69 4.40 -27.62 -23.07
N ASP A 70 3.74 -26.79 -23.88
CA ASP A 70 3.64 -25.35 -23.64
C ASP A 70 2.62 -25.07 -22.53
N SER A 71 1.47 -25.73 -22.59
CA SER A 71 0.41 -25.60 -21.58
C SER A 71 0.57 -26.54 -20.39
N GLY A 72 1.30 -27.65 -20.53
CA GLY A 72 1.43 -28.71 -19.53
C GLY A 72 0.16 -29.56 -19.40
N ILE A 73 -0.67 -29.63 -20.45
CA ILE A 73 -1.96 -30.34 -20.43
C ILE A 73 -1.81 -31.74 -21.01
N VAL A 74 -2.29 -32.74 -20.28
CA VAL A 74 -2.50 -34.10 -20.79
C VAL A 74 -3.98 -34.32 -21.09
N THR A 75 -4.30 -34.67 -22.34
CA THR A 75 -5.65 -35.06 -22.75
C THR A 75 -5.70 -36.57 -22.92
N ILE A 76 -6.69 -37.23 -22.30
CA ILE A 76 -6.92 -38.68 -22.35
C ILE A 76 -8.26 -38.93 -23.04
N ALA A 77 -8.25 -39.73 -24.10
CA ALA A 77 -9.44 -40.10 -24.86
C ALA A 77 -10.16 -41.31 -24.26
N SER A 78 -11.21 -41.79 -24.94
CA SER A 78 -11.88 -43.04 -24.56
C SER A 78 -11.00 -44.26 -24.83
N GLY A 79 -11.12 -45.28 -23.98
CA GLY A 79 -10.38 -46.54 -24.12
C GLY A 79 -10.28 -47.28 -22.79
N GLN A 80 -9.32 -48.19 -22.71
CA GLN A 80 -8.89 -48.89 -21.49
C GLN A 80 -7.45 -48.50 -21.18
N LEU A 81 -7.22 -47.98 -19.99
CA LEU A 81 -5.90 -47.58 -19.52
C LEU A 81 -5.02 -48.82 -19.25
N GLY A 82 -3.72 -48.65 -19.46
CA GLY A 82 -2.72 -49.61 -18.96
C GLY A 82 -2.45 -49.43 -17.47
N THR A 83 -1.56 -50.25 -16.90
CA THR A 83 -1.14 -50.10 -15.50
C THR A 83 -0.33 -48.81 -15.29
N TYR A 84 -0.12 -48.43 -14.03
CA TYR A 84 0.70 -47.26 -13.67
C TYR A 84 2.13 -47.31 -14.23
N LYS A 85 2.70 -48.50 -14.49
CA LYS A 85 4.05 -48.66 -15.07
C LYS A 85 4.12 -48.22 -16.53
N THR A 86 2.98 -48.28 -17.21
CA THR A 86 2.84 -47.93 -18.63
C THR A 86 2.21 -46.55 -18.85
N SER A 87 1.98 -45.79 -17.76
CA SER A 87 1.46 -44.43 -17.87
C SER A 87 2.44 -43.52 -18.61
N PRO A 88 1.96 -42.42 -19.22
CA PRO A 88 2.81 -41.49 -19.95
C PRO A 88 4.03 -40.99 -19.15
N TRP A 89 3.91 -40.87 -17.84
CA TRP A 89 4.95 -40.36 -16.93
C TRP A 89 5.82 -41.42 -16.23
N ASN A 90 5.46 -42.71 -16.30
CA ASN A 90 6.21 -43.79 -15.64
C ASN A 90 6.83 -44.80 -16.59
N ARG A 91 6.43 -44.81 -17.86
CA ARG A 91 7.02 -45.66 -18.90
C ARG A 91 8.53 -45.40 -19.04
N THR A 92 9.25 -46.37 -19.58
CA THR A 92 10.73 -46.34 -19.68
C THR A 92 11.24 -46.13 -21.11
N ASP A 93 10.32 -45.99 -22.08
CA ASP A 93 10.62 -45.73 -23.49
C ASP A 93 10.86 -44.24 -23.76
N ASP A 94 11.20 -43.90 -25.01
CA ASP A 94 11.47 -42.53 -25.48
C ASP A 94 10.22 -41.64 -25.54
N LYS A 95 9.03 -42.20 -25.24
CA LYS A 95 7.73 -41.51 -25.21
C LYS A 95 7.35 -41.07 -23.80
N LYS A 96 8.18 -41.34 -22.79
CA LYS A 96 7.99 -40.87 -21.43
C LYS A 96 7.96 -39.34 -21.38
N ILE A 97 6.91 -38.79 -20.79
CA ILE A 97 6.82 -37.36 -20.46
C ILE A 97 7.26 -37.10 -19.02
N ASP A 98 7.86 -35.93 -18.76
CA ASP A 98 8.20 -35.53 -17.38
C ASP A 98 6.90 -35.17 -16.62
N GLY A 99 6.53 -36.00 -15.64
CA GLY A 99 5.35 -35.78 -14.81
C GLY A 99 5.36 -34.44 -14.07
N ASN A 100 6.53 -33.82 -13.85
CA ASN A 100 6.61 -32.48 -13.23
C ASN A 100 6.20 -31.35 -14.19
N GLN A 101 6.04 -31.62 -15.48
CA GLN A 101 5.52 -30.65 -16.44
C GLN A 101 3.99 -30.70 -16.57
N ILE A 102 3.36 -31.75 -16.04
CA ILE A 102 1.91 -31.93 -16.12
C ILE A 102 1.24 -31.01 -15.10
N LYS A 103 0.52 -30.01 -15.59
CA LYS A 103 -0.27 -29.07 -14.81
C LYS A 103 -1.74 -29.47 -14.72
N LYS A 104 -2.27 -30.10 -15.77
CA LYS A 104 -3.69 -30.44 -15.87
C LYS A 104 -3.90 -31.73 -16.66
N ILE A 105 -4.82 -32.57 -16.20
CA ILE A 105 -5.27 -33.78 -16.92
C ILE A 105 -6.73 -33.59 -17.33
N ILE A 106 -7.08 -33.96 -18.56
CA ILE A 106 -8.44 -33.84 -19.11
C ILE A 106 -8.89 -35.18 -19.69
N PHE A 107 -9.94 -35.76 -19.14
CA PHE A 107 -10.64 -36.89 -19.73
C PHE A 107 -11.72 -36.41 -20.70
N THR A 108 -11.58 -36.76 -21.98
CA THR A 108 -12.50 -36.34 -23.04
C THR A 108 -13.61 -37.35 -23.30
N GLY A 109 -13.35 -38.66 -23.13
CA GLY A 109 -14.32 -39.74 -23.26
C GLY A 109 -14.31 -40.69 -22.06
N THR A 110 -15.26 -41.64 -22.03
CA THR A 110 -15.31 -42.70 -21.01
C THR A 110 -14.10 -43.61 -21.13
N THR A 111 -13.39 -43.81 -20.03
CA THR A 111 -12.14 -44.56 -20.01
C THR A 111 -12.18 -45.62 -18.91
N LYS A 112 -11.97 -46.88 -19.27
CA LYS A 112 -11.91 -48.00 -18.31
C LYS A 112 -10.56 -48.00 -17.58
N ALA A 113 -10.61 -47.96 -16.24
CA ALA A 113 -9.42 -48.05 -15.40
C ALA A 113 -8.88 -49.50 -15.34
N PRO A 114 -7.57 -49.71 -15.10
CA PRO A 114 -7.03 -51.03 -14.78
C PRO A 114 -7.56 -51.50 -13.41
N ASP A 115 -7.64 -52.82 -13.21
CA ASP A 115 -8.04 -53.42 -11.93
C ASP A 115 -7.11 -53.03 -10.76
N ASP A 116 -5.81 -52.83 -11.05
CA ASP A 116 -4.80 -52.23 -10.17
C ASP A 116 -4.51 -50.77 -10.57
N CYS A 117 -5.14 -49.83 -9.86
CA CYS A 117 -4.93 -48.38 -10.00
C CYS A 117 -3.84 -47.84 -9.06
N ARG A 118 -2.97 -48.69 -8.50
CA ARG A 118 -1.91 -48.24 -7.59
C ARG A 118 -1.04 -47.19 -8.27
N ALA A 119 -0.76 -46.09 -7.59
CA ALA A 119 0.16 -45.05 -8.04
C ALA A 119 -0.16 -44.42 -9.42
N LEU A 120 -1.42 -44.50 -9.86
CA LEU A 120 -1.82 -44.11 -11.22
C LEU A 120 -1.36 -42.69 -11.60
N PHE A 121 -1.58 -41.72 -10.71
CA PHE A 121 -1.20 -40.31 -10.86
C PHE A 121 -0.13 -39.88 -9.84
N ARG A 122 0.66 -40.82 -9.33
CA ARG A 122 1.68 -40.55 -8.29
C ARG A 122 2.76 -39.59 -8.79
N ASN A 123 3.19 -38.69 -7.90
CA ASN A 123 4.34 -37.80 -8.06
C ASN A 123 4.20 -36.78 -9.22
N LEU A 124 2.96 -36.43 -9.59
CA LEU A 124 2.68 -35.33 -10.52
C LEU A 124 2.69 -34.00 -9.75
N LYS A 125 3.88 -33.53 -9.40
CA LYS A 125 4.07 -32.42 -8.45
C LYS A 125 3.47 -31.09 -8.90
N SER A 126 3.36 -30.87 -10.21
CA SER A 126 2.80 -29.63 -10.80
C SER A 126 1.31 -29.73 -11.12
N LEU A 127 0.69 -30.90 -10.93
CA LEU A 127 -0.72 -31.11 -11.24
C LEU A 127 -1.61 -30.30 -10.30
N THR A 128 -2.41 -29.39 -10.85
CA THR A 128 -3.33 -28.55 -10.07
C THR A 128 -4.79 -28.99 -10.19
N GLU A 129 -5.15 -29.69 -11.28
CA GLU A 129 -6.54 -30.02 -11.61
C GLU A 129 -6.65 -31.28 -12.50
N ILE A 130 -7.70 -32.07 -12.29
CA ILE A 130 -8.12 -33.15 -13.19
C ILE A 130 -9.57 -32.89 -13.61
N VAL A 131 -9.79 -32.70 -14.91
CA VAL A 131 -11.12 -32.48 -15.49
C VAL A 131 -11.65 -33.77 -16.08
N GLY A 132 -12.92 -34.07 -15.80
CA GLY A 132 -13.59 -35.25 -16.34
C GLY A 132 -13.27 -36.55 -15.58
N LEU A 133 -12.82 -36.47 -14.32
CA LEU A 133 -12.47 -37.66 -13.53
C LEU A 133 -13.66 -38.63 -13.40
N GLU A 134 -14.90 -38.14 -13.43
CA GLU A 134 -16.13 -38.94 -13.45
C GLU A 134 -16.26 -39.85 -14.68
N LYS A 135 -15.48 -39.60 -15.74
CA LYS A 135 -15.43 -40.45 -16.94
C LYS A 135 -14.49 -41.65 -16.80
N LEU A 136 -13.70 -41.70 -15.73
CA LEU A 136 -12.86 -42.85 -15.40
C LEU A 136 -13.75 -43.93 -14.75
N ASP A 137 -14.06 -44.98 -15.51
CA ASP A 137 -14.81 -46.12 -15.02
C ASP A 137 -13.93 -46.98 -14.10
N THR A 138 -14.22 -46.92 -12.79
CA THR A 138 -13.52 -47.66 -11.75
C THR A 138 -14.30 -48.88 -11.23
N SER A 139 -15.37 -49.33 -11.91
CA SER A 139 -16.26 -50.39 -11.39
C SER A 139 -15.60 -51.74 -11.15
N ASP A 140 -14.45 -51.99 -11.78
CA ASP A 140 -13.67 -53.23 -11.68
C ASP A 140 -12.38 -53.05 -10.85
N VAL A 141 -12.11 -51.85 -10.33
CA VAL A 141 -10.89 -51.56 -9.57
C VAL A 141 -10.94 -52.23 -8.20
N THR A 142 -9.85 -52.92 -7.85
CA THR A 142 -9.70 -53.59 -6.55
C THR A 142 -8.62 -52.94 -5.67
N GLU A 143 -7.71 -52.17 -6.26
CA GLU A 143 -6.58 -51.51 -5.58
C GLU A 143 -6.44 -50.05 -6.04
N MET A 144 -6.35 -49.11 -5.10
CA MET A 144 -6.26 -47.67 -5.38
C MET A 144 -5.21 -46.95 -4.49
N SER A 145 -4.28 -47.71 -3.92
CA SER A 145 -3.22 -47.18 -3.05
C SER A 145 -2.30 -46.20 -3.79
N ALA A 146 -1.90 -45.13 -3.12
CA ALA A 146 -0.97 -44.10 -3.62
C ALA A 146 -1.39 -43.42 -4.93
N MET A 147 -2.66 -43.53 -5.34
CA MET A 147 -3.15 -43.05 -6.64
C MET A 147 -2.76 -41.59 -6.93
N PHE A 148 -2.85 -40.70 -5.92
CA PHE A 148 -2.48 -39.29 -6.02
C PHE A 148 -1.32 -38.91 -5.10
N GLU A 149 -0.57 -39.87 -4.56
CA GLU A 149 0.53 -39.59 -3.63
C GLU A 149 1.55 -38.60 -4.24
N LEU A 150 2.00 -37.62 -3.45
CA LEU A 150 2.96 -36.57 -3.83
C LEU A 150 2.48 -35.60 -4.92
N CYS A 151 1.17 -35.48 -5.16
CA CYS A 151 0.59 -34.39 -5.96
C CYS A 151 0.54 -33.08 -5.14
N ILE A 152 1.72 -32.51 -4.85
CA ILE A 152 1.86 -31.41 -3.89
C ILE A 152 1.12 -30.12 -4.26
N SER A 153 0.81 -29.92 -5.56
CA SER A 153 0.11 -28.73 -6.08
C SER A 153 -1.38 -28.95 -6.34
N LEU A 154 -1.91 -30.17 -6.13
CA LEU A 154 -3.32 -30.48 -6.37
C LEU A 154 -4.17 -29.79 -5.30
N THR A 155 -5.11 -28.95 -5.73
CA THR A 155 -5.87 -28.07 -4.82
C THR A 155 -7.21 -28.64 -4.41
N SER A 156 -7.88 -29.37 -5.30
CA SER A 156 -9.18 -29.98 -5.07
C SER A 156 -9.39 -31.21 -5.95
N LEU A 157 -10.31 -32.09 -5.54
CA LEU A 157 -10.74 -33.23 -6.35
C LEU A 157 -12.17 -33.65 -5.98
N ASP A 158 -12.95 -34.02 -6.98
CA ASP A 158 -14.25 -34.68 -6.78
C ASP A 158 -14.14 -36.17 -7.08
N LEU A 159 -14.35 -37.01 -6.06
CA LEU A 159 -14.35 -38.46 -6.17
C LEU A 159 -15.76 -39.06 -6.12
N SER A 160 -16.80 -38.26 -5.90
CA SER A 160 -18.15 -38.74 -5.57
C SER A 160 -18.77 -39.66 -6.63
N LYS A 161 -18.29 -39.56 -7.88
CA LYS A 161 -18.77 -40.39 -9.00
C LYS A 161 -17.93 -41.62 -9.29
N LEU A 162 -16.83 -41.83 -8.57
CA LEU A 162 -16.04 -43.06 -8.70
C LEU A 162 -16.71 -44.22 -7.97
N ASN A 163 -16.73 -45.39 -8.62
CA ASN A 163 -17.17 -46.62 -7.99
C ASN A 163 -15.99 -47.26 -7.24
N VAL A 164 -16.03 -47.25 -5.92
CA VAL A 164 -15.01 -47.87 -5.05
C VAL A 164 -15.51 -49.13 -4.33
N SER A 165 -16.68 -49.66 -4.73
CA SER A 165 -17.35 -50.76 -4.03
C SER A 165 -16.58 -52.09 -4.03
N LYS A 166 -15.61 -52.27 -4.94
CA LYS A 166 -14.71 -53.43 -4.99
C LYS A 166 -13.29 -53.15 -4.48
N VAL A 167 -12.98 -51.90 -4.15
CA VAL A 167 -11.64 -51.50 -3.72
C VAL A 167 -11.37 -52.04 -2.31
N ASN A 168 -10.20 -52.67 -2.12
CA ASN A 168 -9.78 -53.24 -0.84
C ASN A 168 -8.86 -52.30 -0.04
N SER A 169 -8.09 -51.43 -0.73
CA SER A 169 -7.03 -50.62 -0.13
C SER A 169 -6.93 -49.24 -0.79
N THR A 170 -6.82 -48.21 0.05
CA THR A 170 -6.58 -46.81 -0.34
C THR A 170 -5.35 -46.24 0.38
N VAL A 171 -4.40 -47.11 0.74
CA VAL A 171 -3.18 -46.73 1.47
C VAL A 171 -2.45 -45.62 0.73
N ASP A 172 -2.07 -44.55 1.46
CA ASP A 172 -1.33 -43.42 0.93
C ASP A 172 -2.01 -42.66 -0.24
N MET A 173 -3.31 -42.87 -0.51
CA MET A 173 -3.98 -42.33 -1.72
C MET A 173 -3.75 -40.84 -1.97
N PHE A 174 -3.76 -40.00 -0.93
CA PHE A 174 -3.48 -38.56 -0.98
C PHE A 174 -2.27 -38.15 -0.13
N ASN A 175 -1.37 -39.08 0.18
CA ASN A 175 -0.20 -38.79 1.01
C ASN A 175 0.66 -37.67 0.39
N GLN A 176 1.02 -36.66 1.19
CA GLN A 176 1.75 -35.46 0.81
C GLN A 176 1.07 -34.55 -0.23
N CYS A 177 -0.25 -34.60 -0.43
CA CYS A 177 -0.97 -33.61 -1.23
C CYS A 177 -1.10 -32.27 -0.46
N LYS A 178 0.01 -31.53 -0.35
CA LYS A 178 0.15 -30.38 0.56
C LYS A 178 -0.77 -29.20 0.23
N ALA A 179 -1.07 -28.95 -1.05
CA ALA A 179 -1.95 -27.86 -1.49
C ALA A 179 -3.45 -28.21 -1.47
N LEU A 180 -3.81 -29.45 -1.09
CA LEU A 180 -5.19 -29.91 -1.15
C LEU A 180 -6.04 -29.19 -0.09
N THR A 181 -7.03 -28.43 -0.54
CA THR A 181 -7.92 -27.62 0.31
C THR A 181 -9.32 -28.21 0.43
N SER A 182 -9.79 -28.94 -0.59
CA SER A 182 -11.10 -29.61 -0.55
C SER A 182 -11.07 -30.98 -1.25
N LEU A 183 -11.86 -31.92 -0.74
CA LEU A 183 -12.14 -33.20 -1.38
C LEU A 183 -13.62 -33.52 -1.26
N ASN A 184 -14.27 -33.84 -2.38
CA ASN A 184 -15.62 -34.39 -2.33
C ASN A 184 -15.54 -35.92 -2.27
N LEU A 185 -15.89 -36.48 -1.12
CA LEU A 185 -15.86 -37.92 -0.82
C LEU A 185 -17.29 -38.49 -0.61
N LEU A 186 -18.32 -37.68 -0.87
CA LEU A 186 -19.71 -38.08 -0.68
C LEU A 186 -20.08 -39.21 -1.66
N GLU A 187 -21.11 -39.98 -1.32
CA GLU A 187 -21.63 -41.08 -2.16
C GLU A 187 -20.71 -42.29 -2.37
N LEU A 188 -19.44 -42.26 -1.92
CA LEU A 188 -18.52 -43.40 -2.02
C LEU A 188 -18.97 -44.60 -1.17
N ASN A 189 -19.16 -45.76 -1.82
CA ASN A 189 -19.40 -47.03 -1.12
C ASN A 189 -18.08 -47.66 -0.66
N THR A 190 -17.65 -47.34 0.56
CA THR A 190 -16.38 -47.81 1.13
C THR A 190 -16.47 -49.14 1.89
N SER A 191 -17.60 -49.85 1.81
CA SER A 191 -17.86 -51.04 2.64
C SER A 191 -16.87 -52.20 2.44
N SER A 192 -16.18 -52.24 1.30
CA SER A 192 -15.16 -53.27 0.99
C SER A 192 -13.74 -52.91 1.44
N LEU A 193 -13.50 -51.67 1.89
CA LEU A 193 -12.16 -51.25 2.31
C LEU A 193 -11.72 -52.01 3.57
N THR A 194 -10.50 -52.54 3.52
CA THR A 194 -9.84 -53.19 4.66
C THR A 194 -8.66 -52.37 5.17
N ASN A 195 -8.05 -51.52 4.33
CA ASN A 195 -6.87 -50.74 4.68
C ASN A 195 -6.97 -49.28 4.19
N MET A 196 -6.85 -48.33 5.12
CA MET A 196 -6.88 -46.88 4.86
C MET A 196 -5.67 -46.15 5.46
N GLY A 197 -4.56 -46.86 5.66
CA GLY A 197 -3.36 -46.31 6.27
C GLY A 197 -2.80 -45.10 5.51
N ARG A 198 -2.45 -44.03 6.23
CA ARG A 198 -1.81 -42.80 5.71
C ARG A 198 -2.54 -42.12 4.55
N MET A 199 -3.83 -42.38 4.37
CA MET A 199 -4.60 -41.91 3.22
C MET A 199 -4.50 -40.38 3.01
N PHE A 200 -4.46 -39.57 4.07
CA PHE A 200 -4.35 -38.11 4.02
C PHE A 200 -3.09 -37.58 4.70
N LYS A 201 -2.09 -38.43 4.94
CA LYS A 201 -0.89 -38.01 5.67
C LYS A 201 -0.22 -36.82 4.98
N GLY A 202 0.08 -35.76 5.72
CA GLY A 202 0.76 -34.57 5.17
C GLY A 202 -0.10 -33.68 4.24
N CYS A 203 -1.43 -33.85 4.22
CA CYS A 203 -2.35 -32.89 3.58
C CYS A 203 -2.48 -31.63 4.44
N THR A 204 -1.45 -30.78 4.43
CA THR A 204 -1.31 -29.66 5.37
C THR A 204 -2.25 -28.47 5.12
N SER A 205 -2.85 -28.35 3.92
CA SER A 205 -3.80 -27.27 3.60
C SER A 205 -5.27 -27.67 3.77
N LEU A 206 -5.53 -28.94 4.10
CA LEU A 206 -6.87 -29.49 4.19
C LEU A 206 -7.48 -29.10 5.56
N LYS A 207 -8.48 -28.22 5.54
CA LYS A 207 -9.15 -27.71 6.76
C LYS A 207 -10.35 -28.55 7.20
N SER A 208 -11.08 -29.17 6.27
CA SER A 208 -12.28 -29.94 6.59
C SER A 208 -12.34 -31.23 5.78
N LEU A 209 -12.87 -32.29 6.39
CA LEU A 209 -13.15 -33.55 5.71
C LEU A 209 -14.52 -34.09 6.10
N ASP A 210 -15.30 -34.50 5.11
CA ASP A 210 -16.57 -35.17 5.32
C ASP A 210 -16.45 -36.69 5.09
N PHE A 211 -16.62 -37.44 6.17
CA PHE A 211 -16.58 -38.90 6.25
C PHE A 211 -17.96 -39.48 6.58
N SER A 212 -19.04 -38.69 6.46
CA SER A 212 -20.40 -39.11 6.79
C SER A 212 -20.86 -40.34 6.01
N SER A 213 -20.44 -40.49 4.75
CA SER A 213 -20.77 -41.64 3.90
C SER A 213 -19.92 -42.89 4.16
N PHE A 214 -18.80 -42.77 4.88
CA PHE A 214 -17.82 -43.83 4.99
C PHE A 214 -18.30 -44.95 5.92
N ASN A 215 -18.36 -46.16 5.38
CA ASN A 215 -18.46 -47.39 6.13
C ASN A 215 -17.05 -47.95 6.38
N THR A 216 -16.61 -47.91 7.64
CA THR A 216 -15.27 -48.39 8.03
C THR A 216 -15.30 -49.63 8.93
N LEU A 217 -16.45 -50.31 9.02
CA LEU A 217 -16.62 -51.49 9.88
C LEU A 217 -15.66 -52.65 9.52
N ASN A 218 -15.37 -52.81 8.23
CA ASN A 218 -14.48 -53.84 7.68
C ASN A 218 -13.00 -53.41 7.66
N VAL A 219 -12.69 -52.14 7.96
CA VAL A 219 -11.32 -51.63 7.97
C VAL A 219 -10.58 -52.22 9.17
N THR A 220 -9.43 -52.84 8.90
CA THR A 220 -8.57 -53.49 9.89
C THR A 220 -7.45 -52.56 10.35
N THR A 221 -7.01 -51.62 9.50
CA THR A 221 -5.97 -50.65 9.84
C THR A 221 -6.21 -49.28 9.21
N MET A 222 -5.95 -48.23 9.99
CA MET A 222 -6.02 -46.80 9.61
C MET A 222 -4.75 -46.06 10.06
N GLN A 223 -3.62 -46.76 10.14
CA GLN A 223 -2.39 -46.20 10.69
C GLN A 223 -1.93 -44.95 9.95
N GLY A 224 -1.69 -43.88 10.70
CA GLY A 224 -1.27 -42.56 10.26
C GLY A 224 -2.24 -41.83 9.34
N MET A 225 -3.52 -42.23 9.26
CA MET A 225 -4.46 -41.73 8.26
C MET A 225 -4.51 -40.19 8.16
N PHE A 226 -4.50 -39.49 9.30
CA PHE A 226 -4.56 -38.02 9.39
C PHE A 226 -3.26 -37.40 9.93
N SER A 227 -2.15 -38.15 9.95
CA SER A 227 -0.88 -37.63 10.45
C SER A 227 -0.43 -36.40 9.65
N ASP A 228 0.08 -35.38 10.34
CA ASP A 228 0.59 -34.16 9.72
C ASP A 228 -0.45 -33.40 8.87
N THR A 229 -1.75 -33.58 9.17
CA THR A 229 -2.85 -32.75 8.63
C THR A 229 -3.06 -31.50 9.49
N ARG A 230 -3.85 -30.55 8.99
CA ARG A 230 -4.28 -29.34 9.72
C ARG A 230 -5.80 -29.17 9.69
N LEU A 231 -6.51 -30.27 9.92
CA LEU A 231 -7.97 -30.27 9.91
C LEU A 231 -8.49 -29.41 11.06
N THR A 232 -9.42 -28.50 10.81
CA THR A 232 -10.18 -27.80 11.85
C THR A 232 -11.48 -28.51 12.17
N SER A 233 -11.98 -29.31 11.21
CA SER A 233 -13.25 -29.99 11.30
C SER A 233 -13.25 -31.35 10.59
N ILE A 234 -14.00 -32.29 11.15
CA ILE A 234 -14.28 -33.59 10.53
C ILE A 234 -15.74 -33.98 10.77
N THR A 235 -16.44 -34.37 9.71
CA THR A 235 -17.82 -34.88 9.79
C THR A 235 -17.81 -36.39 9.73
N LEU A 236 -18.50 -37.06 10.65
CA LEU A 236 -18.53 -38.52 10.78
C LEU A 236 -19.96 -39.07 10.73
N GLY A 237 -20.10 -40.26 10.15
CA GLY A 237 -21.37 -40.98 10.01
C GLY A 237 -21.52 -42.14 10.99
N ASP A 238 -22.70 -42.75 11.01
CA ASP A 238 -23.07 -43.86 11.92
C ASP A 238 -22.23 -45.13 11.71
N LYS A 239 -21.73 -45.35 10.48
CA LYS A 239 -20.87 -46.49 10.12
C LYS A 239 -19.37 -46.20 10.23
N SER A 240 -18.99 -45.04 10.77
CA SER A 240 -17.60 -44.72 11.08
C SER A 240 -17.16 -45.40 12.38
N LYS A 241 -16.22 -46.35 12.28
CA LYS A 241 -15.58 -47.02 13.41
C LYS A 241 -14.06 -46.94 13.31
N PHE A 242 -13.45 -46.32 14.30
CA PHE A 242 -12.00 -46.17 14.37
C PHE A 242 -11.40 -47.26 15.28
N ARG A 243 -10.28 -47.85 14.85
CA ARG A 243 -9.54 -48.87 15.61
C ARG A 243 -8.24 -48.26 16.13
N GLY A 244 -8.13 -48.06 17.44
CA GLY A 244 -6.88 -47.75 18.13
C GLY A 244 -6.38 -46.30 18.02
N THR A 245 -5.12 -46.10 18.44
CA THR A 245 -4.33 -44.84 18.42
C THR A 245 -3.89 -44.42 17.02
N ASP A 246 -4.25 -45.21 16.01
CA ASP A 246 -3.40 -45.32 14.84
C ASP A 246 -3.72 -44.22 13.83
N CYS A 247 -4.89 -43.59 13.87
CA CYS A 247 -5.28 -42.55 12.91
C CYS A 247 -4.49 -41.23 13.03
N LYS A 248 -3.91 -40.93 14.22
CA LYS A 248 -3.21 -39.67 14.58
C LYS A 248 -3.92 -38.42 14.02
N LEU A 249 -4.86 -37.86 14.77
CA LEU A 249 -5.58 -36.64 14.37
C LEU A 249 -4.92 -35.41 15.00
N ALA A 250 -4.36 -34.55 14.14
CA ALA A 250 -3.97 -33.20 14.49
C ALA A 250 -5.12 -32.29 14.05
N LEU A 251 -6.13 -32.11 14.91
CA LEU A 251 -7.04 -30.99 14.68
C LEU A 251 -6.25 -29.72 15.00
N PHE A 252 -6.09 -28.84 14.01
CA PHE A 252 -5.38 -27.57 14.12
C PHE A 252 -6.23 -26.47 13.48
N ALA A 253 -6.63 -25.47 14.25
CA ALA A 253 -7.29 -24.22 13.88
C ALA A 253 -6.25 -23.11 13.64
N PRO A 254 -5.66 -23.04 12.43
CA PRO A 254 -4.52 -22.16 12.16
C PRO A 254 -4.78 -20.67 12.45
N ASP A 255 -6.04 -20.26 12.41
CA ASP A 255 -6.46 -18.87 12.57
C ASP A 255 -6.85 -18.54 14.04
N ALA A 256 -6.79 -19.49 14.97
CA ALA A 256 -7.28 -19.31 16.34
C ALA A 256 -6.62 -18.11 17.05
N GLN A 257 -5.30 -17.96 16.96
CA GLN A 257 -4.59 -16.85 17.59
C GLN A 257 -5.00 -15.49 17.00
N ASN A 258 -5.25 -15.44 15.68
CA ASN A 258 -5.73 -14.24 15.00
C ASN A 258 -7.14 -13.84 15.48
N GLU A 259 -7.96 -14.82 15.82
CA GLU A 259 -9.30 -14.61 16.38
C GLU A 259 -9.30 -14.37 17.90
N GLY A 260 -8.12 -14.27 18.53
CA GLY A 260 -7.99 -14.09 19.98
C GLY A 260 -8.35 -15.34 20.78
N ARG A 261 -8.08 -16.52 20.20
CA ARG A 261 -8.32 -17.81 20.81
C ARG A 261 -7.06 -18.69 20.70
N TYR A 262 -6.98 -19.74 21.49
CA TYR A 262 -5.96 -20.76 21.37
C TYR A 262 -6.60 -22.13 21.43
N GLU A 263 -5.97 -23.09 20.76
CA GLU A 263 -6.43 -24.47 20.77
C GLU A 263 -6.00 -25.19 22.04
N THR A 264 -6.88 -26.01 22.59
CA THR A 264 -6.56 -26.82 23.77
C THR A 264 -5.96 -28.17 23.41
N GLY A 265 -5.95 -28.54 22.13
CA GLY A 265 -5.60 -29.88 21.64
C GLY A 265 -6.71 -30.91 21.79
N LYS A 266 -7.93 -30.51 22.19
CA LYS A 266 -9.10 -31.38 22.29
C LYS A 266 -10.06 -31.22 21.11
N VAL A 267 -10.95 -32.19 20.96
CA VAL A 267 -11.99 -32.26 19.93
C VAL A 267 -13.36 -32.21 20.59
N MET A 268 -14.27 -31.38 20.08
CA MET A 268 -15.65 -31.27 20.56
C MET A 268 -16.64 -31.38 19.41
N LYS A 269 -17.86 -31.84 19.70
CA LYS A 269 -18.94 -31.82 18.71
C LYS A 269 -19.36 -30.38 18.46
N GLN A 270 -19.54 -30.00 17.20
CA GLN A 270 -19.95 -28.65 16.84
C GLN A 270 -21.30 -28.32 17.51
N GLY A 271 -21.35 -27.20 18.24
CA GLY A 271 -22.53 -26.80 19.01
C GLY A 271 -22.59 -27.33 20.45
N GLU A 272 -21.67 -28.19 20.88
CA GLU A 272 -21.65 -28.80 22.23
C GLU A 272 -20.29 -28.59 22.94
N PRO A 273 -19.93 -27.36 23.38
CA PRO A 273 -18.60 -27.04 23.91
C PRO A 273 -18.26 -27.69 25.25
N GLN A 274 -19.24 -28.22 25.98
CA GLN A 274 -19.03 -28.82 27.29
C GLN A 274 -18.39 -30.22 27.23
N ASN A 275 -18.37 -30.85 26.05
CA ASN A 275 -17.94 -32.23 25.86
C ASN A 275 -16.73 -32.30 24.91
N ALA A 276 -15.56 -31.89 25.41
CA ALA A 276 -14.29 -31.97 24.68
C ALA A 276 -13.49 -33.22 25.07
N PHE A 277 -12.95 -33.91 24.07
CA PHE A 277 -12.22 -35.18 24.21
C PHE A 277 -10.79 -35.04 23.72
N SER A 278 -9.85 -35.77 24.33
CA SER A 278 -8.55 -35.96 23.70
C SER A 278 -8.74 -36.65 22.33
N PRO A 279 -7.88 -36.44 21.33
CA PRO A 279 -7.99 -37.14 20.04
C PRO A 279 -8.03 -38.67 20.19
N LEU A 280 -7.36 -39.20 21.23
CA LEU A 280 -7.34 -40.61 21.56
C LEU A 280 -8.71 -41.11 22.05
N ASP A 281 -9.31 -40.40 23.00
CA ASP A 281 -10.60 -40.78 23.59
C ASP A 281 -11.74 -40.59 22.58
N PHE A 282 -11.64 -39.54 21.76
CA PHE A 282 -12.56 -39.28 20.65
C PHE A 282 -12.66 -40.50 19.72
N PHE A 283 -11.55 -41.00 19.17
CA PHE A 283 -11.60 -42.14 18.25
C PHE A 283 -11.95 -43.46 18.92
N LYS A 284 -11.44 -43.72 20.14
CA LYS A 284 -11.77 -44.96 20.87
C LYS A 284 -13.24 -45.02 21.24
N GLY A 285 -13.83 -43.86 21.56
CA GLY A 285 -15.18 -43.70 22.06
C GLY A 285 -16.24 -43.45 20.98
N TYR A 286 -15.86 -43.07 19.75
CA TYR A 286 -16.82 -42.79 18.69
C TYR A 286 -17.73 -44.01 18.40
N GLY A 287 -19.05 -43.80 18.42
CA GLY A 287 -20.04 -44.87 18.30
C GLY A 287 -20.19 -45.77 19.54
N LYS A 288 -19.46 -45.51 20.64
CA LYS A 288 -19.56 -46.24 21.92
C LYS A 288 -19.98 -45.35 23.09
N ILE A 289 -19.52 -44.10 23.11
CA ILE A 289 -19.91 -43.09 24.10
C ILE A 289 -21.17 -42.39 23.56
N SER A 290 -22.19 -42.22 24.41
CA SER A 290 -23.50 -41.69 24.00
C SER A 290 -23.45 -40.29 23.38
N SER A 291 -22.48 -39.45 23.75
CA SER A 291 -22.27 -38.12 23.16
C SER A 291 -21.45 -38.12 21.87
N LEU A 292 -20.78 -39.23 21.52
CA LEU A 292 -20.00 -39.37 20.29
C LEU A 292 -20.81 -40.06 19.19
N THR A 293 -21.74 -39.29 18.61
CA THR A 293 -22.72 -39.69 17.59
C THR A 293 -22.42 -39.07 16.21
N PRO A 294 -23.10 -39.45 15.12
CA PRO A 294 -22.97 -38.79 13.83
C PRO A 294 -23.05 -37.26 13.90
N GLY A 295 -22.21 -36.58 13.13
CA GLY A 295 -22.12 -35.12 13.10
C GLY A 295 -20.72 -34.59 12.86
N THR A 296 -20.60 -33.27 12.90
CA THR A 296 -19.36 -32.52 12.70
C THR A 296 -18.65 -32.25 14.03
N TYR A 297 -17.35 -32.51 14.05
CA TYR A 297 -16.46 -32.32 15.18
C TYR A 297 -15.40 -31.28 14.83
N VAL A 298 -15.08 -30.41 15.78
CA VAL A 298 -14.16 -29.28 15.60
C VAL A 298 -13.11 -29.23 16.72
N ALA A 299 -11.99 -28.55 16.47
CA ALA A 299 -11.01 -28.25 17.51
C ALA A 299 -11.62 -27.39 18.63
N GLU A 300 -11.38 -27.74 19.88
CA GLU A 300 -11.73 -26.89 21.01
C GLU A 300 -10.78 -25.70 21.08
N THR A 301 -11.35 -24.49 21.12
CA THR A 301 -10.59 -23.25 21.28
C THR A 301 -11.09 -22.45 22.48
N LEU A 302 -10.18 -21.87 23.24
CA LEU A 302 -10.46 -20.99 24.39
C LEU A 302 -9.93 -19.58 24.13
N PRO A 303 -10.53 -18.52 24.70
CA PRO A 303 -10.06 -17.16 24.48
C PRO A 303 -8.64 -16.94 25.02
N LEU A 304 -7.86 -16.12 24.33
CA LEU A 304 -6.61 -15.57 24.83
C LEU A 304 -6.91 -14.36 25.70
N SER A 305 -6.33 -14.33 26.90
CA SER A 305 -6.46 -13.21 27.83
C SER A 305 -5.12 -12.72 28.35
N TRP A 306 -5.11 -11.46 28.76
CA TRP A 306 -4.08 -10.78 29.52
C TRP A 306 -4.76 -10.30 30.79
N GLY A 307 -4.58 -11.05 31.88
CA GLY A 307 -5.50 -11.00 33.02
C GLY A 307 -6.87 -11.52 32.59
N ASP A 308 -7.91 -10.74 32.82
CA ASP A 308 -9.27 -11.04 32.32
C ASP A 308 -9.59 -10.34 30.98
N ALA A 309 -8.72 -9.44 30.51
CA ALA A 309 -8.90 -8.74 29.25
C ALA A 309 -8.59 -9.66 28.07
N ALA A 310 -9.61 -9.97 27.27
CA ALA A 310 -9.43 -10.74 26.05
C ALA A 310 -8.63 -9.95 25.01
N TRP A 311 -7.74 -10.63 24.27
CA TRP A 311 -6.95 -10.01 23.22
C TRP A 311 -6.85 -10.89 21.97
N SER A 312 -6.58 -10.24 20.84
CA SER A 312 -6.32 -10.88 19.54
C SER A 312 -5.18 -10.17 18.83
N PHE A 313 -4.48 -10.88 17.93
CA PHE A 313 -3.36 -10.31 17.20
C PHE A 313 -3.47 -10.61 15.70
N ASP A 314 -3.48 -9.57 14.89
CA ASP A 314 -3.46 -9.72 13.44
C ASP A 314 -2.01 -9.66 12.94
N ASP A 315 -1.45 -10.83 12.58
CA ASP A 315 -0.07 -10.96 12.09
C ASP A 315 0.19 -10.21 10.78
N SER A 316 -0.86 -9.95 9.98
CA SER A 316 -0.73 -9.26 8.69
C SER A 316 -0.53 -7.76 8.85
N THR A 317 -1.18 -7.15 9.84
CA THR A 317 -1.08 -5.72 10.14
C THR A 317 -0.12 -5.42 11.29
N GLY A 318 0.21 -6.40 12.12
CA GLY A 318 0.97 -6.20 13.36
C GLY A 318 0.14 -5.54 14.47
N THR A 319 -1.18 -5.71 14.43
CA THR A 319 -2.13 -5.03 15.35
C THR A 319 -2.52 -5.96 16.50
N LEU A 320 -2.19 -5.56 17.73
CA LEU A 320 -2.69 -6.17 18.96
C LEU A 320 -3.97 -5.44 19.40
N THR A 321 -5.09 -6.16 19.46
CA THR A 321 -6.36 -5.63 19.97
C THR A 321 -6.63 -6.14 21.38
N VAL A 322 -6.88 -5.24 22.31
CA VAL A 322 -7.23 -5.55 23.71
C VAL A 322 -8.66 -5.08 23.99
N LYS A 323 -9.48 -5.98 24.53
CA LYS A 323 -10.87 -5.71 24.92
C LYS A 323 -10.95 -5.26 26.37
N SER A 324 -12.15 -4.96 26.84
CA SER A 324 -12.36 -4.56 28.24
C SER A 324 -11.90 -5.63 29.23
N GLY A 325 -11.35 -5.18 30.35
CA GLY A 325 -10.92 -6.07 31.42
C GLY A 325 -9.88 -5.44 32.35
N THR A 326 -9.28 -6.26 33.20
CA THR A 326 -8.16 -5.94 34.09
C THR A 326 -6.94 -6.68 33.56
N LEU A 327 -5.88 -5.94 33.26
CA LEU A 327 -4.62 -6.53 32.82
C LEU A 327 -3.92 -7.24 33.98
N ASP A 328 -3.15 -8.27 33.65
CA ASP A 328 -2.41 -9.04 34.64
C ASP A 328 -1.26 -8.23 35.25
N GLU A 329 -1.05 -8.36 36.57
CA GLU A 329 0.08 -7.73 37.26
C GLU A 329 1.42 -8.42 36.98
N ASN A 330 1.38 -9.68 36.52
CA ASN A 330 2.58 -10.41 36.13
C ASN A 330 2.89 -10.10 34.66
N ALA A 331 4.00 -9.39 34.41
CA ALA A 331 4.46 -9.06 33.05
C ALA A 331 4.61 -10.29 32.15
N LYS A 332 4.93 -11.46 32.73
CA LYS A 332 4.99 -12.75 32.02
C LYS A 332 3.63 -13.23 31.49
N MET A 333 2.52 -12.59 31.82
CA MET A 333 1.19 -12.90 31.27
C MET A 333 0.77 -11.93 30.17
N SER A 334 1.62 -10.95 29.84
CA SER A 334 1.42 -10.08 28.68
C SER A 334 1.39 -10.91 27.38
N PRO A 335 0.74 -10.40 26.31
CA PRO A 335 0.68 -11.09 25.04
C PRO A 335 2.04 -11.43 24.42
N TRP A 336 3.13 -10.73 24.77
CA TRP A 336 4.46 -10.93 24.18
C TRP A 336 5.51 -11.57 25.10
N GLU A 337 5.36 -11.53 26.43
CA GLU A 337 6.32 -12.18 27.35
C GLU A 337 5.87 -13.55 27.86
N ARG A 338 4.65 -13.98 27.52
CA ARG A 338 4.11 -15.26 27.99
C ARG A 338 4.87 -16.49 27.53
N GLN A 339 5.11 -17.39 28.49
CA GLN A 339 5.96 -18.58 28.33
C GLN A 339 5.19 -19.88 28.05
N ASP A 340 3.88 -19.78 27.84
CA ASP A 340 2.99 -20.92 27.61
C ASP A 340 2.84 -21.33 26.13
N GLY A 341 3.77 -20.87 25.28
CA GLY A 341 3.77 -21.14 23.84
C GLY A 341 2.73 -20.35 23.03
N ARG A 342 2.00 -19.43 23.66
CA ARG A 342 0.97 -18.58 23.01
C ARG A 342 1.40 -17.11 22.86
N GLY A 343 2.67 -16.83 23.12
CA GLY A 343 3.24 -15.49 23.05
C GLY A 343 3.40 -14.99 21.62
N ILE A 344 3.14 -13.71 21.41
CA ILE A 344 3.42 -12.98 20.18
C ILE A 344 4.86 -12.51 20.22
N ASN A 345 5.55 -12.54 19.07
CA ASN A 345 6.84 -11.88 18.97
C ASN A 345 6.67 -10.35 19.10
N ALA A 346 7.22 -9.75 20.15
CA ALA A 346 7.17 -8.31 20.43
C ALA A 346 7.53 -7.44 19.22
N ASN A 347 8.52 -7.85 18.41
CA ASN A 347 8.97 -7.10 17.23
C ASN A 347 7.94 -7.07 16.09
N LYS A 348 6.87 -7.86 16.17
CA LYS A 348 5.75 -7.82 15.22
C LYS A 348 4.64 -6.85 15.64
N ILE A 349 4.63 -6.38 16.89
CA ILE A 349 3.60 -5.49 17.41
C ILE A 349 3.92 -4.06 16.96
N LYS A 350 3.17 -3.58 15.97
CA LYS A 350 3.31 -2.22 15.42
C LYS A 350 2.28 -1.24 15.96
N LYS A 351 1.14 -1.78 16.38
CA LYS A 351 -0.03 -1.03 16.84
C LYS A 351 -0.72 -1.77 17.98
N ILE A 352 -1.09 -1.05 19.01
CA ILE A 352 -1.99 -1.54 20.06
C ILE A 352 -3.32 -0.79 19.96
N VAL A 353 -4.44 -1.51 20.09
CA VAL A 353 -5.79 -0.95 20.04
C VAL A 353 -6.59 -1.39 21.27
N PHE A 354 -6.97 -0.43 22.11
CA PHE A 354 -7.93 -0.65 23.18
C PHE A 354 -9.36 -0.40 22.68
N THR A 355 -10.19 -1.43 22.70
CA THR A 355 -11.58 -1.36 22.20
C THR A 355 -12.59 -1.08 23.30
N GLY A 356 -12.33 -1.53 24.52
CA GLY A 356 -13.17 -1.30 25.71
C GLY A 356 -12.38 -0.72 26.89
N ALA A 357 -13.05 -0.50 28.02
CA ALA A 357 -12.42 0.01 29.25
C ALA A 357 -11.48 -1.04 29.86
N VAL A 358 -10.21 -0.66 30.06
CA VAL A 358 -9.17 -1.55 30.57
C VAL A 358 -8.58 -0.97 31.85
N LYS A 359 -8.40 -1.79 32.88
CA LYS A 359 -7.74 -1.40 34.13
C LYS A 359 -6.29 -1.84 34.10
N ALA A 360 -5.38 -0.88 34.29
CA ALA A 360 -3.97 -1.17 34.50
C ALA A 360 -3.75 -1.80 35.90
N PRO A 361 -2.80 -2.74 36.04
CA PRO A 361 -2.51 -3.38 37.31
C PRO A 361 -1.82 -2.39 38.27
N ALA A 362 -1.89 -2.64 39.59
CA ALA A 362 -1.21 -1.80 40.57
C ALA A 362 0.31 -1.75 40.30
N ASN A 363 0.91 -2.84 39.83
CA ASN A 363 2.25 -2.86 39.27
C ASN A 363 2.20 -2.71 37.74
N SER A 364 2.18 -1.47 37.24
CA SER A 364 2.21 -1.16 35.81
C SER A 364 3.64 -0.91 35.29
N ALA A 365 4.66 -1.36 36.01
CA ALA A 365 6.03 -1.29 35.52
C ALA A 365 6.17 -2.16 34.26
N SER A 366 6.93 -1.67 33.29
CA SER A 366 7.24 -2.39 32.04
C SER A 366 6.02 -2.80 31.20
N LEU A 367 4.84 -2.18 31.41
CA LEU A 367 3.57 -2.64 30.82
C LEU A 367 3.58 -2.73 29.29
N PHE A 368 4.36 -1.89 28.61
CA PHE A 368 4.54 -1.85 27.15
C PHE A 368 6.03 -1.80 26.77
N ASN A 369 6.93 -2.31 27.61
CA ASN A 369 8.36 -2.22 27.33
C ASN A 369 8.79 -3.15 26.17
N ASN A 370 9.94 -2.83 25.57
CA ASN A 370 10.60 -3.61 24.52
C ASN A 370 9.75 -3.87 23.26
N LEU A 371 8.69 -3.09 23.05
CA LEU A 371 7.90 -3.11 21.82
C LEU A 371 8.54 -2.20 20.77
N SER A 372 9.74 -2.59 20.31
CA SER A 372 10.60 -1.76 19.46
C SER A 372 9.96 -1.31 18.13
N ALA A 373 9.01 -2.08 17.62
CA ALA A 373 8.27 -1.79 16.38
C ALA A 373 6.97 -1.00 16.61
N LEU A 374 6.59 -0.71 17.86
CA LEU A 374 5.34 -0.02 18.20
C LEU A 374 5.40 1.44 17.77
N THR A 375 4.48 1.82 16.89
CA THR A 375 4.39 3.17 16.32
C THR A 375 3.23 3.98 16.89
N GLU A 376 2.17 3.30 17.34
CA GLU A 376 0.97 3.96 17.85
C GLU A 376 0.18 3.07 18.85
N ILE A 377 -0.47 3.72 19.81
CA ILE A 377 -1.43 3.09 20.72
C ILE A 377 -2.75 3.84 20.60
N VAL A 378 -3.74 3.19 20.00
CA VAL A 378 -5.08 3.75 19.78
C VAL A 378 -5.98 3.34 20.95
N GLY A 379 -6.74 4.30 21.47
CA GLY A 379 -7.65 4.04 22.59
C GLY A 379 -6.94 4.07 23.94
N LEU A 380 -5.73 4.62 24.04
CA LEU A 380 -4.97 4.68 25.29
C LEU A 380 -5.73 5.42 26.40
N GLU A 381 -6.66 6.32 26.03
CA GLU A 381 -7.57 6.99 26.96
C GLU A 381 -8.50 6.03 27.73
N LYS A 382 -8.67 4.80 27.23
CA LYS A 382 -9.48 3.74 27.86
C LYS A 382 -8.69 2.92 28.89
N LEU A 383 -7.39 3.15 29.04
CA LEU A 383 -6.55 2.51 30.06
C LEU A 383 -6.64 3.30 31.37
N ASP A 384 -7.44 2.80 32.31
CA ASP A 384 -7.56 3.34 33.66
C ASP A 384 -6.30 3.01 34.48
N THR A 385 -5.52 4.05 34.77
CA THR A 385 -4.29 3.99 35.56
C THR A 385 -4.46 4.47 37.01
N SER A 386 -5.70 4.75 37.46
CA SER A 386 -5.95 5.37 38.78
C SER A 386 -5.43 4.55 39.96
N ASN A 387 -5.25 3.23 39.77
CA ASN A 387 -4.77 2.30 40.78
C ASN A 387 -3.27 1.95 40.65
N ALA A 388 -2.58 2.47 39.64
CA ALA A 388 -1.16 2.20 39.42
C ALA A 388 -0.31 2.80 40.55
N ARG A 389 0.60 1.97 41.09
CA ARG A 389 1.56 2.32 42.15
C ARG A 389 2.98 2.48 41.62
N THR A 390 3.29 1.90 40.46
CA THR A 390 4.55 2.08 39.74
C THR A 390 4.27 2.07 38.24
N MET A 391 5.00 2.90 37.51
CA MET A 391 5.01 2.98 36.04
C MET A 391 6.45 2.97 35.51
N SER A 392 7.40 2.44 36.29
CA SER A 392 8.80 2.37 35.89
C SER A 392 8.97 1.57 34.60
N GLY A 393 9.72 2.09 33.63
CA GLY A 393 9.96 1.43 32.35
C GLY A 393 8.71 1.18 31.49
N MET A 394 7.57 1.82 31.76
CA MET A 394 6.29 1.45 31.13
C MET A 394 6.33 1.42 29.60
N PHE A 395 7.05 2.36 28.97
CA PHE A 395 7.23 2.44 27.51
C PHE A 395 8.68 2.24 27.07
N GLU A 396 9.55 1.76 27.98
CA GLU A 396 10.98 1.62 27.74
C GLU A 396 11.28 0.83 26.45
N ASN A 397 12.24 1.30 25.64
CA ASN A 397 12.66 0.68 24.38
C ASN A 397 11.56 0.57 23.31
N CYS A 398 10.53 1.43 23.34
CA CYS A 398 9.60 1.65 22.22
C CYS A 398 10.23 2.55 21.15
N LEU A 399 11.24 2.02 20.45
CA LEU A 399 12.12 2.77 19.54
C LEU A 399 11.41 3.43 18.35
N ALA A 400 10.22 2.96 17.97
CA ALA A 400 9.44 3.51 16.85
C ALA A 400 8.31 4.45 17.29
N LEU A 401 8.12 4.65 18.60
CA LEU A 401 7.03 5.44 19.16
C LEU A 401 7.44 6.91 19.27
N THR A 402 6.91 7.74 18.37
CA THR A 402 7.27 9.18 18.29
C THR A 402 6.26 10.11 18.93
N SER A 403 5.06 9.60 19.24
CA SER A 403 4.00 10.37 19.89
C SER A 403 3.26 9.55 20.92
N LEU A 404 2.85 10.19 22.02
CA LEU A 404 2.09 9.53 23.07
C LEU A 404 1.05 10.48 23.70
N ASP A 405 -0.15 9.96 23.93
CA ASP A 405 -1.22 10.68 24.62
C ASP A 405 -1.49 10.05 25.99
N LEU A 406 -1.07 10.75 27.04
CA LEU A 406 -1.26 10.40 28.45
C LEU A 406 -2.25 11.36 29.14
N SER A 407 -3.13 12.02 28.37
CA SER A 407 -4.09 13.01 28.90
C SER A 407 -5.01 12.47 29.98
N THR A 408 -5.31 11.17 29.97
CA THR A 408 -6.16 10.51 30.99
C THR A 408 -5.39 9.83 32.10
N PHE A 409 -4.05 9.79 32.05
CA PHE A 409 -3.26 9.08 33.04
C PHE A 409 -3.32 9.76 34.42
N GLU A 410 -3.52 8.95 35.45
CA GLU A 410 -3.57 9.41 36.84
C GLU A 410 -2.35 8.92 37.61
N THR A 411 -1.49 9.85 38.06
CA THR A 411 -0.24 9.48 38.74
C THR A 411 -0.27 9.72 40.24
N LYS A 412 -1.43 10.07 40.81
CA LYS A 412 -1.57 10.41 42.25
C LYS A 412 -1.12 9.28 43.18
N GLN A 413 -1.30 8.02 42.79
CA GLN A 413 -0.91 6.85 43.59
C GLN A 413 0.46 6.28 43.21
N VAL A 414 1.08 6.80 42.15
CA VAL A 414 2.35 6.31 41.61
C VAL A 414 3.50 6.75 42.51
N LYS A 415 4.31 5.80 42.93
CA LYS A 415 5.49 6.01 43.79
C LYS A 415 6.78 6.12 42.99
N THR A 416 6.87 5.42 41.86
CA THR A 416 8.07 5.38 41.00
C THR A 416 7.69 5.41 39.52
N MET A 417 8.47 6.18 38.74
CA MET A 417 8.31 6.34 37.29
C MET A 417 9.68 6.29 36.57
N THR A 418 10.69 5.72 37.22
CA THR A 418 12.05 5.57 36.69
C THR A 418 12.04 4.95 35.29
N ASN A 419 12.72 5.57 34.35
CA ASN A 419 12.93 5.12 32.97
C ASN A 419 11.65 4.85 32.18
N MET A 420 10.51 5.42 32.58
CA MET A 420 9.23 5.25 31.88
C MET A 420 9.32 5.49 30.37
N PHE A 421 10.15 6.43 29.94
CA PHE A 421 10.38 6.82 28.54
C PHE A 421 11.80 6.58 28.04
N GLU A 422 12.59 5.74 28.74
CA GLU A 422 13.96 5.45 28.30
C GLU A 422 13.96 4.79 26.90
N ASN A 423 14.80 5.32 26.02
CA ASN A 423 14.88 4.93 24.60
C ASN A 423 13.53 5.03 23.86
N VAL A 424 12.77 6.09 24.11
CA VAL A 424 11.54 6.43 23.36
C VAL A 424 11.73 7.79 22.68
N PRO A 425 11.84 7.86 21.34
CA PRO A 425 12.14 9.11 20.62
C PRO A 425 10.88 9.98 20.46
N LEU A 426 10.28 10.40 21.57
CA LEU A 426 9.08 11.23 21.57
C LEU A 426 9.38 12.61 20.99
N SER A 427 8.64 12.97 19.94
CA SER A 427 8.57 14.33 19.38
C SER A 427 7.28 15.05 19.76
N SER A 428 6.29 14.31 20.26
CA SER A 428 5.00 14.83 20.73
C SER A 428 4.51 14.07 21.96
N LEU A 429 4.16 14.79 23.01
CA LEU A 429 3.64 14.23 24.26
C LEU A 429 2.44 15.04 24.74
N THR A 430 1.29 14.39 24.86
CA THR A 430 0.07 14.99 25.42
C THR A 430 -0.09 14.58 26.87
N LEU A 431 -0.23 15.55 27.76
CA LEU A 431 -0.35 15.34 29.20
C LEU A 431 -1.61 16.05 29.74
N GLY A 432 -2.26 15.43 30.73
CA GLY A 432 -3.47 15.95 31.37
C GLY A 432 -3.25 16.45 32.79
N ASP A 433 -4.26 17.12 33.35
CA ASP A 433 -4.17 17.77 34.67
C ASP A 433 -3.95 16.80 35.85
N LYS A 434 -4.28 15.51 35.65
CA LYS A 434 -4.08 14.45 36.66
C LYS A 434 -2.72 13.76 36.56
N PHE A 435 -1.95 14.07 35.52
CA PHE A 435 -0.60 13.56 35.32
C PHE A 435 0.42 14.45 36.04
N LYS A 436 1.39 13.81 36.68
CA LYS A 436 2.58 14.43 37.26
C LYS A 436 3.75 13.48 37.11
N PHE A 437 4.90 14.02 36.70
CA PHE A 437 6.16 13.29 36.77
C PHE A 437 6.51 13.00 38.24
N ILE A 438 6.98 11.79 38.51
CA ILE A 438 7.39 11.34 39.84
C ILE A 438 8.89 11.04 39.79
N GLY A 439 9.69 11.79 40.56
CA GLY A 439 11.16 11.73 40.47
C GLY A 439 11.73 12.58 39.33
N THR A 440 13.03 12.46 39.10
CA THR A 440 13.77 13.18 38.04
C THR A 440 14.34 12.24 36.97
N ASP A 441 14.06 10.96 37.10
CA ASP A 441 14.66 9.85 36.37
C ASP A 441 13.66 9.18 35.41
N SER A 442 12.69 9.94 34.88
CA SER A 442 11.65 9.40 33.98
C SER A 442 12.19 8.85 32.64
N GLY A 443 13.44 9.16 32.29
CA GLY A 443 14.04 8.79 31.01
C GLY A 443 13.52 9.57 29.81
N LEU A 444 12.66 10.58 29.99
CA LEU A 444 12.19 11.42 28.89
C LEU A 444 13.38 12.13 28.23
N SER A 445 13.48 12.02 26.92
CA SER A 445 14.47 12.69 26.10
C SER A 445 13.83 13.28 24.85
N ILE A 446 14.61 14.09 24.14
CA ILE A 446 14.25 14.65 22.84
C ILE A 446 15.18 13.98 21.82
N PRO A 447 14.68 13.49 20.68
CA PRO A 447 15.54 12.95 19.63
C PRO A 447 16.45 14.03 19.04
N ASP A 448 17.56 13.65 18.41
CA ASP A 448 18.48 14.62 17.80
C ASP A 448 17.82 15.38 16.62
N THR A 449 16.97 14.69 15.87
CA THR A 449 16.21 15.23 14.72
C THR A 449 14.81 14.62 14.66
N LEU A 450 13.89 15.29 13.99
CA LEU A 450 12.59 14.69 13.62
C LEU A 450 12.79 13.61 12.53
N PRO A 451 11.78 12.74 12.28
CA PRO A 451 11.86 11.71 11.24
C PRO A 451 12.16 12.22 9.82
N ASP A 452 11.85 13.49 9.52
CA ASP A 452 12.15 14.17 8.25
C ASP A 452 13.55 14.82 8.22
N GLY A 453 14.33 14.64 9.29
CA GLY A 453 15.67 15.21 9.46
C GLY A 453 15.69 16.65 9.99
N THR A 454 14.54 17.23 10.36
CA THR A 454 14.50 18.59 10.91
C THR A 454 15.29 18.66 12.23
N PRO A 455 16.27 19.59 12.34
CA PRO A 455 17.04 19.77 13.57
C PRO A 455 16.17 20.36 14.70
N LEU A 456 16.48 19.95 15.93
CA LEU A 456 15.73 20.31 17.14
C LEU A 456 16.60 21.13 18.09
N THR A 457 15.99 22.06 18.83
CA THR A 457 16.71 22.90 19.81
C THR A 457 17.09 22.15 21.10
N GLY A 458 16.52 20.96 21.31
CA GLY A 458 16.60 20.23 22.57
C GLY A 458 15.62 20.73 23.65
N ASN A 459 14.57 21.47 23.27
CA ASN A 459 13.51 21.92 24.18
C ASN A 459 12.13 21.38 23.78
N TRP A 460 11.24 21.29 24.77
CA TRP A 460 9.80 21.10 24.62
C TRP A 460 9.09 22.46 24.59
N ILE A 461 8.15 22.62 23.65
CA ILE A 461 7.26 23.77 23.54
C ILE A 461 5.81 23.29 23.43
N ARG A 462 4.87 24.04 24.00
CA ARG A 462 3.44 23.73 23.83
C ARG A 462 3.04 24.00 22.38
N GLN A 463 2.18 23.15 21.80
CA GLN A 463 1.74 23.25 20.39
C GLN A 463 0.92 24.52 20.05
N ASP A 464 0.82 25.49 20.97
CA ASP A 464 0.17 26.79 20.75
C ASP A 464 1.14 27.86 20.21
N SER A 465 2.41 27.50 19.97
CA SER A 465 3.48 28.31 19.36
C SER A 465 3.83 29.63 20.06
N ASN A 466 3.16 29.97 21.17
CA ASN A 466 3.38 31.20 21.94
C ASN A 466 3.85 30.92 23.37
N SER A 467 3.92 29.64 23.77
CA SER A 467 4.42 29.25 25.07
C SER A 467 5.95 29.26 25.11
N LYS A 468 6.50 29.49 26.30
CA LYS A 468 7.94 29.39 26.54
C LYS A 468 8.42 27.95 26.28
N ALA A 469 9.62 27.81 25.73
CA ALA A 469 10.29 26.53 25.55
C ALA A 469 11.06 26.11 26.82
N TYR A 470 11.13 24.81 27.08
CA TYR A 470 11.73 24.22 28.28
C TYR A 470 12.63 23.05 27.91
N ASN A 471 13.86 23.00 28.42
CA ASN A 471 14.65 21.77 28.36
C ASN A 471 13.94 20.65 29.13
N THR A 472 14.26 19.39 28.85
CA THR A 472 13.59 18.23 29.46
C THR A 472 13.62 18.21 30.99
N THR A 473 14.73 18.64 31.62
CA THR A 473 14.87 18.68 33.09
C THR A 473 13.87 19.67 33.70
N ASP A 474 13.80 20.88 33.15
CA ASP A 474 12.89 21.92 33.64
C ASP A 474 11.43 21.56 33.34
N PHE A 475 11.16 21.00 32.17
CA PHE A 475 9.83 20.55 31.75
C PHE A 475 9.28 19.50 32.73
N THR A 476 10.04 18.44 33.00
CA THR A 476 9.59 17.33 33.87
C THR A 476 9.48 17.75 35.34
N ALA A 477 10.39 18.57 35.86
CA ALA A 477 10.37 19.03 37.26
C ALA A 477 9.23 20.03 37.57
N ASN A 478 8.73 20.74 36.54
CA ASN A 478 7.77 21.83 36.70
C ASN A 478 6.40 21.59 36.06
N TYR A 479 6.19 20.49 35.35
CA TYR A 479 4.87 20.16 34.81
C TYR A 479 3.77 20.18 35.90
N GLY A 480 2.66 20.87 35.62
CA GLY A 480 1.58 21.14 36.57
C GLY A 480 1.78 22.39 37.43
N LYS A 481 2.82 23.20 37.17
CA LYS A 481 3.09 24.49 37.82
C LYS A 481 3.19 25.59 36.76
N GLY A 482 2.79 26.82 37.11
CA GLY A 482 2.95 27.98 36.24
C GLY A 482 2.17 27.86 34.92
N ASP A 483 2.87 28.03 33.81
CA ASP A 483 2.40 27.92 32.42
C ASP A 483 2.42 26.48 31.86
N LEU A 484 3.17 25.55 32.49
CA LEU A 484 3.19 24.13 32.14
C LEU A 484 1.93 23.41 32.63
N LYS A 485 0.85 23.48 31.84
CA LYS A 485 -0.47 22.90 32.13
C LYS A 485 -0.83 21.74 31.18
N SER A 486 -2.04 21.18 31.29
CA SER A 486 -2.53 20.20 30.32
C SER A 486 -2.45 20.69 28.86
N GLY A 487 -2.15 19.76 27.97
CA GLY A 487 -2.02 20.00 26.54
C GLY A 487 -0.96 19.14 25.88
N THR A 488 -0.80 19.37 24.58
CA THR A 488 0.20 18.71 23.74
C THR A 488 1.47 19.55 23.69
N TYR A 489 2.59 18.91 24.02
CA TYR A 489 3.92 19.47 23.93
C TYR A 489 4.65 18.78 22.80
N ILE A 490 5.32 19.58 21.98
CA ILE A 490 6.11 19.12 20.84
C ILE A 490 7.56 19.54 21.03
N THR A 491 8.48 18.88 20.35
CA THR A 491 9.88 19.30 20.32
C THR A 491 10.03 20.58 19.51
N GLU A 492 10.73 21.57 20.07
CA GLU A 492 11.00 22.85 19.40
C GLU A 492 12.06 22.65 18.30
N ILE A 493 11.74 23.13 17.09
CA ILE A 493 12.59 23.02 15.91
C ILE A 493 13.63 24.15 15.87
N GLU A 494 14.84 23.85 15.42
CA GLU A 494 15.87 24.87 15.20
C GLU A 494 15.56 25.65 13.92
N HIS A 495 15.55 26.98 14.02
CA HIS A 495 15.34 27.89 12.89
C HIS A 495 16.62 28.64 12.54
N ALA A 496 16.95 28.69 11.25
CA ALA A 496 17.92 29.63 10.72
C ALA A 496 17.18 30.87 10.19
N GLU A 497 17.86 32.01 10.04
CA GLU A 497 17.21 33.26 9.62
C GLU A 497 17.69 33.69 8.22
N TRP A 498 16.77 34.24 7.44
CA TRP A 498 17.05 34.95 6.18
C TRP A 498 16.55 36.40 6.34
N GLY A 499 17.47 37.32 6.60
CA GLY A 499 17.13 38.58 7.25
C GLY A 499 16.73 38.29 8.69
N ASP A 500 15.51 38.65 9.09
CA ASP A 500 14.93 38.25 10.38
C ASP A 500 13.83 37.17 10.24
N ALA A 501 13.53 36.73 9.01
CA ALA A 501 12.54 35.70 8.76
C ALA A 501 13.12 34.31 9.09
N PRO A 502 12.52 33.56 10.03
CA PRO A 502 12.97 32.20 10.32
C PRO A 502 12.62 31.27 9.16
N TRP A 503 13.49 30.33 8.85
CA TRP A 503 13.28 29.31 7.84
C TRP A 503 13.77 27.94 8.29
N THR A 504 13.18 26.90 7.69
CA THR A 504 13.58 25.50 7.85
C THR A 504 13.60 24.80 6.50
N PHE A 505 14.43 23.77 6.37
CA PHE A 505 14.54 22.98 5.15
C PHE A 505 14.47 21.49 5.48
N ALA A 506 13.42 20.82 5.00
CA ALA A 506 13.27 19.38 5.09
C ALA A 506 13.97 18.73 3.90
N SER A 507 15.19 18.21 4.13
CA SER A 507 16.08 17.72 3.06
C SER A 507 15.59 16.48 2.32
N ASP A 508 14.75 15.68 2.98
CA ASP A 508 14.12 14.47 2.46
C ASP A 508 13.05 14.76 1.38
N SER A 509 12.24 15.78 1.64
CA SER A 509 11.10 16.21 0.83
C SER A 509 11.44 17.37 -0.09
N GLY A 510 12.51 18.12 0.21
CA GLY A 510 12.93 19.31 -0.52
C GLY A 510 12.03 20.53 -0.26
N ILE A 511 11.39 20.59 0.92
CA ILE A 511 10.46 21.68 1.28
C ILE A 511 11.22 22.74 2.09
N LEU A 512 11.24 23.98 1.58
CA LEU A 512 11.70 25.16 2.30
C LEU A 512 10.51 25.93 2.86
N THR A 513 10.47 26.10 4.18
CA THR A 513 9.43 26.89 4.87
C THR A 513 10.02 28.21 5.34
N ILE A 514 9.34 29.32 5.07
CA ILE A 514 9.74 30.69 5.43
C ILE A 514 8.64 31.32 6.28
N GLY A 515 9.02 31.79 7.48
CA GLY A 515 8.17 32.47 8.44
C GLY A 515 7.92 33.94 8.15
N ALA A 516 7.20 34.58 9.05
CA ALA A 516 7.04 36.04 9.03
C ALA A 516 8.37 36.73 9.34
N GLY A 517 8.61 37.88 8.70
CA GLY A 517 9.84 38.65 8.88
C GLY A 517 10.22 39.45 7.63
N GLN A 518 11.30 40.20 7.69
CA GLN A 518 11.96 40.86 6.57
C GLN A 518 13.07 39.98 6.02
N LEU A 519 12.97 39.66 4.73
CA LEU A 519 14.04 38.99 3.99
C LEU A 519 15.20 39.95 3.72
N ASP A 520 16.41 39.43 3.78
CA ASP A 520 17.60 40.10 3.29
C ASP A 520 17.85 39.74 1.80
N THR A 521 18.85 40.35 1.17
CA THR A 521 19.14 40.19 -0.27
C THR A 521 19.42 38.74 -0.66
N TYR A 522 19.41 38.44 -1.97
CA TYR A 522 19.69 37.09 -2.49
C TYR A 522 21.03 36.48 -2.01
N LYS A 523 21.99 37.30 -1.56
CA LYS A 523 23.31 36.83 -1.07
C LYS A 523 23.22 36.06 0.24
N SER A 524 22.24 36.37 1.09
CA SER A 524 22.01 35.71 2.38
C SER A 524 20.84 34.72 2.34
N ALA A 525 20.24 34.53 1.16
CA ALA A 525 19.25 33.49 0.93
C ALA A 525 19.82 32.11 1.32
N PRO A 526 19.01 31.20 1.88
CA PRO A 526 19.48 29.92 2.44
C PRO A 526 20.44 29.11 1.56
N TRP A 527 20.31 29.19 0.24
CA TRP A 527 21.15 28.48 -0.74
C TRP A 527 22.38 29.25 -1.24
N ASN A 528 22.52 30.53 -0.90
CA ASN A 528 23.62 31.40 -1.33
C ASN A 528 24.57 31.79 -0.18
N ARG A 529 24.21 31.46 1.06
CA ARG A 529 25.02 31.71 2.27
C ARG A 529 26.40 31.04 2.18
N THR A 530 27.30 31.49 3.03
CA THR A 530 28.68 30.96 3.14
C THR A 530 28.95 30.25 4.48
N ASP A 531 27.97 30.23 5.38
CA ASP A 531 28.05 29.52 6.66
C ASP A 531 27.66 28.04 6.51
N ASP A 532 27.80 27.28 7.60
CA ASP A 532 27.43 25.87 7.71
C ASP A 532 25.91 25.61 7.59
N LYS A 533 25.10 26.67 7.66
CA LYS A 533 23.65 26.64 7.46
C LYS A 533 23.23 26.69 5.98
N LYS A 534 24.17 26.76 5.04
CA LYS A 534 23.87 26.77 3.60
C LYS A 534 23.21 25.47 3.15
N ILE A 535 22.07 25.57 2.46
CA ILE A 535 21.40 24.42 1.82
C ILE A 535 21.69 24.34 0.32
N ASP A 536 21.59 23.15 -0.29
CA ASP A 536 21.71 23.00 -1.74
C ASP A 536 20.42 23.45 -2.43
N GLY A 537 20.47 24.56 -3.16
CA GLY A 537 19.33 25.10 -3.92
C GLY A 537 18.74 24.11 -4.94
N ASN A 538 19.52 23.12 -5.41
CA ASN A 538 19.00 22.07 -6.29
C ASN A 538 18.12 21.04 -5.58
N GLN A 539 18.11 21.02 -4.24
CA GLN A 539 17.22 20.15 -3.46
C GLN A 539 15.87 20.82 -3.17
N ILE A 540 15.75 22.13 -3.37
CA ILE A 540 14.51 22.87 -3.11
C ILE A 540 13.49 22.57 -4.21
N LYS A 541 12.45 21.82 -3.86
CA LYS A 541 11.34 21.44 -4.73
C LYS A 541 10.09 22.29 -4.52
N LYS A 542 9.90 22.80 -3.29
CA LYS A 542 8.73 23.60 -2.89
C LYS A 542 9.13 24.66 -1.88
N ILE A 543 8.59 25.87 -2.03
CA ILE A 543 8.73 26.96 -1.06
C ILE A 543 7.35 27.25 -0.44
N ILE A 544 7.29 27.44 0.88
CA ILE A 544 6.06 27.75 1.61
C ILE A 544 6.28 28.99 2.49
N PHE A 545 5.48 30.04 2.26
CA PHE A 545 5.39 31.19 3.16
C PHE A 545 4.28 30.98 4.19
N THR A 546 4.62 30.94 5.48
CA THR A 546 3.65 30.69 6.56
C THR A 546 3.07 31.99 7.14
N GLY A 547 3.84 33.09 7.13
CA GLY A 547 3.42 34.41 7.62
C GLY A 547 3.67 35.54 6.62
N THR A 548 3.28 36.77 6.96
CA THR A 548 3.59 37.96 6.15
C THR A 548 5.08 38.22 6.16
N THR A 549 5.69 38.29 4.98
CA THR A 549 7.13 38.42 4.82
C THR A 549 7.45 39.64 3.97
N LYS A 550 8.27 40.58 4.46
CA LYS A 550 8.68 41.76 3.71
C LYS A 550 9.86 41.43 2.79
N ALA A 551 9.73 41.71 1.50
CA ALA A 551 10.82 41.52 0.54
C ALA A 551 11.89 42.62 0.67
N PRO A 552 13.17 42.35 0.31
CA PRO A 552 14.19 43.38 0.19
C PRO A 552 13.86 44.34 -0.96
N ASP A 553 14.34 45.59 -0.89
CA ASP A 553 14.18 46.60 -1.94
C ASP A 553 14.83 46.19 -3.28
N ASP A 554 15.94 45.44 -3.22
CA ASP A 554 16.58 44.72 -4.33
C ASP A 554 16.26 43.21 -4.28
N CYS A 555 15.24 42.81 -5.04
CA CYS A 555 14.86 41.40 -5.25
C CYS A 555 15.58 40.76 -6.44
N ARG A 556 16.70 41.33 -6.90
CA ARG A 556 17.48 40.73 -8.00
C ARG A 556 17.88 39.31 -7.63
N ALA A 557 17.61 38.38 -8.54
CA ALA A 557 17.98 36.98 -8.39
C ALA A 557 17.44 36.27 -7.13
N LEU A 558 16.36 36.77 -6.51
CA LEU A 558 15.89 36.29 -5.20
C LEU A 558 15.66 34.78 -5.16
N PHE A 559 15.10 34.17 -6.22
CA PHE A 559 14.85 32.73 -6.36
C PHE A 559 15.59 32.13 -7.57
N ARG A 560 16.68 32.78 -8.02
CA ARG A 560 17.42 32.37 -9.22
C ARG A 560 18.02 30.96 -9.07
N ASN A 561 17.98 30.20 -10.16
CA ASN A 561 18.65 28.91 -10.33
C ASN A 561 18.19 27.81 -9.36
N LEU A 562 16.98 27.92 -8.81
CA LEU A 562 16.32 26.84 -8.08
C LEU A 562 15.75 25.82 -9.08
N LYS A 563 16.64 24.99 -9.65
CA LYS A 563 16.32 24.13 -10.81
C LYS A 563 15.25 23.09 -10.53
N SER A 564 15.11 22.63 -9.28
CA SER A 564 14.14 21.62 -8.87
C SER A 564 12.82 22.21 -8.36
N LEU A 565 12.72 23.55 -8.24
CA LEU A 565 11.55 24.21 -7.71
C LEU A 565 10.35 24.02 -8.64
N THR A 566 9.28 23.42 -8.12
CA THR A 566 8.05 23.11 -8.87
C THR A 566 6.88 23.98 -8.45
N GLU A 567 6.87 24.48 -7.21
CA GLU A 567 5.73 25.15 -6.59
C GLU A 567 6.17 26.17 -5.52
N ILE A 568 5.47 27.31 -5.43
CA ILE A 568 5.58 28.27 -4.32
C ILE A 568 4.18 28.49 -3.74
N VAL A 569 4.01 28.18 -2.46
CA VAL A 569 2.75 28.36 -1.72
C VAL A 569 2.84 29.58 -0.82
N GLY A 570 1.81 30.42 -0.84
CA GLY A 570 1.73 31.61 0.00
C GLY A 570 2.51 32.81 -0.56
N LEU A 571 2.83 32.83 -1.86
CA LEU A 571 3.57 33.93 -2.48
C LEU A 571 2.88 35.30 -2.30
N GLU A 572 1.56 35.32 -2.17
CA GLU A 572 0.77 36.53 -1.85
C GLU A 572 1.10 37.13 -0.47
N LYS A 573 1.79 36.40 0.40
CA LYS A 573 2.27 36.89 1.70
C LYS A 573 3.60 37.64 1.61
N LEU A 574 4.28 37.59 0.45
CA LEU A 574 5.50 38.35 0.19
C LEU A 574 5.15 39.80 -0.15
N ASP A 575 5.31 40.70 0.82
CA ASP A 575 5.10 42.13 0.63
C ASP A 575 6.22 42.72 -0.23
N THR A 576 5.84 43.10 -1.45
CA THR A 576 6.72 43.66 -2.48
C THR A 576 6.52 45.17 -2.68
N SER A 577 5.75 45.83 -1.81
CA SER A 577 5.33 47.23 -1.98
C SER A 577 6.46 48.26 -1.95
N ASP A 578 7.64 47.89 -1.45
CA ASP A 578 8.85 48.71 -1.40
C ASP A 578 9.93 48.30 -2.43
N VAL A 579 9.68 47.25 -3.22
CA VAL A 579 10.68 46.70 -4.16
C VAL A 579 10.88 47.64 -5.34
N THR A 580 12.14 47.90 -5.69
CA THR A 580 12.52 48.75 -6.83
C THR A 580 13.20 47.96 -7.96
N GLU A 581 13.72 46.76 -7.69
CA GLU A 581 14.43 45.91 -8.65
C GLU A 581 13.97 44.45 -8.52
N MET A 582 13.60 43.80 -9.64
CA MET A 582 13.14 42.40 -9.69
C MET A 582 13.81 41.57 -10.81
N SER A 583 14.95 42.05 -11.34
CA SER A 583 15.65 41.35 -12.43
C SER A 583 16.09 39.94 -12.02
N ALA A 584 15.93 38.98 -12.93
CA ALA A 584 16.34 37.58 -12.78
C ALA A 584 15.74 36.84 -11.56
N MET A 585 14.64 37.34 -10.96
CA MET A 585 14.07 36.80 -9.73
C MET A 585 13.80 35.28 -9.80
N PHE A 586 13.30 34.77 -10.93
CA PHE A 586 13.04 33.34 -11.17
C PHE A 586 13.88 32.78 -12.33
N GLU A 587 14.96 33.45 -12.74
CA GLU A 587 15.80 32.98 -13.84
C GLU A 587 16.32 31.56 -13.56
N LEU A 588 16.27 30.66 -14.56
CA LEU A 588 16.70 29.27 -14.48
C LEU A 588 15.90 28.37 -13.51
N CYS A 589 14.69 28.75 -13.10
CA CYS A 589 13.73 27.86 -12.44
C CYS A 589 13.11 26.88 -13.45
N ILE A 590 13.92 25.96 -13.99
CA ILE A 590 13.57 25.12 -15.14
C ILE A 590 12.41 24.15 -14.89
N SER A 591 12.10 23.82 -13.62
CA SER A 591 11.03 22.89 -13.23
C SER A 591 9.75 23.58 -12.74
N LEU A 592 9.73 24.91 -12.65
CA LEU A 592 8.57 25.65 -12.13
C LEU A 592 7.44 25.62 -13.17
N THR A 593 6.28 25.08 -12.79
CA THR A 593 5.19 24.82 -13.74
C THR A 593 4.12 25.90 -13.77
N SER A 594 3.87 26.53 -12.62
CA SER A 594 2.86 27.57 -12.46
C SER A 594 3.31 28.66 -11.50
N LEU A 595 2.92 29.90 -11.77
CA LEU A 595 3.18 31.03 -10.88
C LEU A 595 2.07 32.08 -10.97
N ASP A 596 1.59 32.55 -9.81
CA ASP A 596 0.63 33.65 -9.72
C ASP A 596 1.26 34.87 -9.03
N LEU A 597 1.37 35.97 -9.77
CA LEU A 597 1.96 37.23 -9.33
C LEU A 597 0.93 38.35 -9.23
N SER A 598 -0.36 38.05 -9.41
CA SER A 598 -1.46 39.04 -9.43
C SER A 598 -1.64 39.80 -8.11
N LYS A 599 -1.04 39.31 -7.01
CA LYS A 599 -1.07 39.92 -5.69
C LYS A 599 0.19 40.71 -5.33
N LEU A 600 1.24 40.63 -6.14
CA LEU A 600 2.46 41.37 -5.88
C LEU A 600 2.33 42.84 -6.34
N ASN A 601 2.94 43.74 -5.58
CA ASN A 601 2.96 45.16 -5.90
C ASN A 601 4.27 45.51 -6.62
N VAL A 602 4.17 45.77 -7.92
CA VAL A 602 5.32 46.17 -8.76
C VAL A 602 5.32 47.65 -9.13
N SER A 603 4.48 48.47 -8.48
CA SER A 603 4.30 49.88 -8.85
C SER A 603 5.55 50.75 -8.68
N LYS A 604 6.55 50.30 -7.91
CA LYS A 604 7.85 50.99 -7.72
C LYS A 604 9.01 50.32 -8.47
N VAL A 605 8.78 49.17 -9.10
CA VAL A 605 9.83 48.39 -9.76
C VAL A 605 10.25 49.09 -11.06
N ASN A 606 11.57 49.21 -11.28
CA ASN A 606 12.16 49.86 -12.45
C ASN A 606 12.61 48.88 -13.55
N SER A 607 12.93 47.63 -13.17
CA SER A 607 13.50 46.61 -14.06
C SER A 607 13.01 45.20 -13.71
N THR A 608 12.64 44.44 -14.75
CA THR A 608 12.26 43.02 -14.68
C THR A 608 13.08 42.18 -15.67
N VAL A 609 14.30 42.62 -15.97
CA VAL A 609 15.20 41.96 -16.91
C VAL A 609 15.40 40.50 -16.52
N ASP A 610 15.27 39.59 -17.47
CA ASP A 610 15.47 38.15 -17.27
C ASP A 610 14.58 37.50 -16.18
N MET A 611 13.49 38.14 -15.71
CA MET A 611 12.71 37.68 -14.54
C MET A 611 12.29 36.21 -14.59
N PHE A 612 11.88 35.69 -15.76
CA PHE A 612 11.52 34.28 -15.97
C PHE A 612 12.43 33.59 -17.00
N ASN A 613 13.59 34.15 -17.32
CA ASN A 613 14.46 33.61 -18.37
C ASN A 613 14.82 32.14 -18.07
N GLN A 614 14.66 31.27 -19.07
CA GLN A 614 14.83 29.81 -19.00
C GLN A 614 13.87 29.08 -18.04
N CYS A 615 12.72 29.63 -17.66
CA CYS A 615 11.66 28.88 -16.96
C CYS A 615 10.97 27.89 -17.93
N LYS A 616 11.67 26.84 -18.32
CA LYS A 616 11.30 25.94 -19.43
C LYS A 616 10.01 25.16 -19.19
N ALA A 617 9.69 24.80 -17.95
CA ALA A 617 8.47 24.07 -17.60
C ALA A 617 7.25 24.97 -17.32
N LEU A 618 7.41 26.30 -17.35
CA LEU A 618 6.34 27.22 -16.97
C LEU A 618 5.23 27.21 -18.02
N THR A 619 4.06 26.72 -17.62
CA THR A 619 2.87 26.59 -18.48
C THR A 619 1.79 27.61 -18.11
N ASN A 620 1.72 27.98 -16.83
CA ASN A 620 0.71 28.90 -16.30
C ASN A 620 1.40 30.07 -15.59
N LEU A 621 1.18 31.28 -16.09
CA LEU A 621 1.75 32.49 -15.50
C LEU A 621 0.66 33.57 -15.42
N ASN A 622 0.25 33.91 -14.20
CA ASN A 622 -0.74 34.96 -13.96
C ASN A 622 -0.04 36.28 -13.59
N LEU A 623 -0.16 37.27 -14.46
CA LEU A 623 0.40 38.63 -14.30
C LEU A 623 -0.69 39.70 -14.18
N LEU A 624 -1.96 39.30 -14.08
CA LEU A 624 -3.09 40.21 -14.12
C LEU A 624 -3.07 41.18 -12.93
N GLY A 625 -3.31 42.46 -13.20
CA GLY A 625 -3.38 43.49 -12.16
C GLY A 625 -2.04 44.09 -11.76
N MET A 626 -0.92 43.65 -12.35
CA MET A 626 0.39 44.25 -12.12
C MET A 626 0.44 45.68 -12.70
N ASN A 627 0.76 46.66 -11.85
CA ASN A 627 1.00 48.04 -12.29
C ASN A 627 2.42 48.21 -12.84
N THR A 628 2.60 48.02 -14.14
CA THR A 628 3.91 48.10 -14.81
C THR A 628 4.32 49.51 -15.23
N SER A 629 3.57 50.56 -14.87
CA SER A 629 3.80 51.92 -15.38
C SER A 629 5.18 52.48 -15.06
N SER A 630 5.85 51.96 -14.03
CA SER A 630 7.17 52.42 -13.59
C SER A 630 8.35 51.69 -14.26
N LEU A 631 8.07 50.60 -14.98
CA LEU A 631 9.11 49.79 -15.60
C LEU A 631 9.76 50.53 -16.79
N THR A 632 11.09 50.52 -16.80
CA THR A 632 11.92 51.09 -17.87
C THR A 632 12.61 50.02 -18.70
N ASN A 633 12.84 48.82 -18.14
CA ASN A 633 13.53 47.73 -18.82
C ASN A 633 12.81 46.38 -18.59
N MET A 634 12.43 45.73 -19.69
CA MET A 634 11.77 44.41 -19.70
C MET A 634 12.54 43.39 -20.57
N GLY A 635 13.83 43.62 -20.83
CA GLY A 635 14.64 42.76 -21.69
C GLY A 635 14.64 41.31 -21.23
N ARG A 636 14.47 40.37 -22.18
CA ARG A 636 14.52 38.91 -21.96
C ARG A 636 13.59 38.37 -20.85
N MET A 637 12.55 39.11 -20.47
CA MET A 637 11.68 38.74 -19.34
C MET A 637 11.10 37.32 -19.45
N PHE A 638 10.74 36.87 -20.66
CA PHE A 638 10.18 35.53 -20.93
C PHE A 638 11.09 34.66 -21.82
N LYS A 639 12.37 35.03 -21.97
CA LYS A 639 13.27 34.33 -22.88
C LYS A 639 13.38 32.85 -22.51
N GLY A 640 13.17 31.94 -23.46
CA GLY A 640 13.29 30.50 -23.23
C GLY A 640 12.19 29.88 -22.37
N CYS A 641 11.08 30.58 -22.12
CA CYS A 641 9.86 30.00 -21.53
C CYS A 641 9.12 29.12 -22.57
N SER A 642 9.76 28.03 -22.99
CA SER A 642 9.32 27.22 -24.14
C SER A 642 8.01 26.45 -23.94
N SER A 643 7.58 26.24 -22.69
CA SER A 643 6.29 25.58 -22.40
C SER A 643 5.13 26.56 -22.23
N LEU A 644 5.39 27.87 -22.24
CA LEU A 644 4.36 28.88 -22.08
C LEU A 644 3.56 29.00 -23.37
N LYS A 645 2.26 28.66 -23.31
CA LYS A 645 1.35 28.66 -24.46
C LYS A 645 0.52 29.93 -24.57
N SER A 646 0.03 30.43 -23.44
CA SER A 646 -0.76 31.65 -23.40
C SER A 646 -0.12 32.66 -22.47
N LEU A 647 -0.08 33.92 -22.89
CA LEU A 647 0.37 35.01 -22.05
C LEU A 647 -0.59 36.19 -22.14
N ASP A 648 -1.07 36.66 -20.99
CA ASP A 648 -1.93 37.83 -20.89
C ASP A 648 -1.15 39.01 -20.32
N LEU A 649 -0.93 40.01 -21.17
CA LEU A 649 -0.28 41.28 -20.84
C LEU A 649 -1.25 42.46 -20.97
N SER A 650 -2.57 42.21 -20.92
CA SER A 650 -3.60 43.25 -21.08
C SER A 650 -3.48 44.40 -20.08
N SER A 651 -2.98 44.14 -18.87
CA SER A 651 -2.76 45.15 -17.83
C SER A 651 -1.44 45.91 -17.96
N PHE A 652 -0.55 45.53 -18.89
CA PHE A 652 0.77 46.13 -18.99
C PHE A 652 0.69 47.54 -19.61
N ASN A 653 1.15 48.52 -18.84
CA ASN A 653 1.53 49.83 -19.33
C ASN A 653 3.04 49.84 -19.61
N THR A 654 3.41 50.03 -20.88
CA THR A 654 4.82 50.06 -21.30
C THR A 654 5.27 51.44 -21.78
N SER A 655 4.53 52.51 -21.43
CA SER A 655 4.80 53.87 -21.90
C SER A 655 6.22 54.36 -21.57
N ASN A 656 6.74 53.94 -20.42
CA ASN A 656 8.05 54.32 -19.87
C ASN A 656 9.18 53.33 -20.21
N VAL A 657 8.86 52.20 -20.85
CA VAL A 657 9.85 51.18 -21.20
C VAL A 657 10.72 51.69 -22.34
N THR A 658 12.04 51.65 -22.15
CA THR A 658 13.05 52.08 -23.13
C THR A 658 13.62 50.90 -23.93
N THR A 659 13.60 49.68 -23.36
CA THR A 659 14.05 48.46 -24.03
C THR A 659 13.29 47.21 -23.58
N MET A 660 13.02 46.34 -24.55
CA MET A 660 12.37 45.03 -24.41
C MET A 660 13.14 43.96 -25.21
N GLN A 661 14.44 44.15 -25.39
CA GLN A 661 15.25 43.29 -26.25
C GLN A 661 15.13 41.81 -25.87
N GLY A 662 14.82 40.95 -26.84
CA GLY A 662 14.70 39.51 -26.70
C GLY A 662 13.62 39.04 -25.73
N MET A 663 12.63 39.88 -25.41
CA MET A 663 11.59 39.59 -24.41
C MET A 663 10.88 38.25 -24.64
N PHE A 664 10.64 37.90 -25.90
CA PHE A 664 9.92 36.68 -26.31
C PHE A 664 10.81 35.64 -27.01
N SER A 665 12.13 35.86 -27.04
CA SER A 665 13.09 34.94 -27.67
C SER A 665 12.92 33.52 -27.12
N ASP A 666 12.90 32.51 -27.98
CA ASP A 666 12.75 31.09 -27.62
C ASP A 666 11.47 30.75 -26.82
N THR A 667 10.39 31.53 -27.00
CA THR A 667 9.04 31.17 -26.49
C THR A 667 8.25 30.34 -27.52
N SER A 668 7.14 29.75 -27.10
CA SER A 668 6.25 28.98 -28.00
C SER A 668 4.77 29.32 -27.75
N LEU A 669 4.48 30.62 -27.71
CA LEU A 669 3.13 31.14 -27.48
C LEU A 669 2.18 30.77 -28.63
N SER A 670 1.01 30.24 -28.30
CA SER A 670 -0.14 30.09 -29.21
C SER A 670 -1.17 31.22 -29.04
N SER A 671 -1.13 31.92 -27.90
CA SER A 671 -2.03 33.04 -27.60
C SER A 671 -1.30 34.16 -26.86
N LEU A 672 -1.50 35.40 -27.30
CA LEU A 672 -0.95 36.61 -26.67
C LEU A 672 -2.04 37.67 -26.53
N THR A 673 -2.38 38.06 -25.31
CA THR A 673 -3.34 39.15 -25.05
C THR A 673 -2.60 40.43 -24.71
N LEU A 674 -2.96 41.53 -25.36
CA LEU A 674 -2.33 42.85 -25.21
C LEU A 674 -3.36 43.94 -24.93
N GLY A 675 -2.94 44.97 -24.20
CA GLY A 675 -3.77 46.10 -23.80
C GLY A 675 -3.52 47.36 -24.63
N ASP A 676 -4.34 48.39 -24.39
CA ASP A 676 -4.22 49.69 -25.07
C ASP A 676 -2.93 50.46 -24.72
N ASN A 677 -2.39 50.22 -23.52
CA ASN A 677 -1.17 50.88 -23.05
C ASN A 677 0.11 50.10 -23.40
N SER A 678 -0.01 49.00 -24.15
CA SER A 678 1.12 48.23 -24.65
C SER A 678 1.70 48.88 -25.89
N LYS A 679 3.00 49.18 -25.85
CA LYS A 679 3.81 49.68 -26.96
C LYS A 679 5.12 48.91 -26.98
N PHE A 680 5.39 48.23 -28.09
CA PHE A 680 6.68 47.57 -28.31
C PHE A 680 7.69 48.62 -28.77
N ARG A 681 8.83 48.68 -28.09
CA ARG A 681 9.94 49.59 -28.42
C ARG A 681 11.21 48.78 -28.65
N GLY A 682 11.89 49.07 -29.77
CA GLY A 682 13.10 48.38 -30.22
C GLY A 682 12.86 47.47 -31.42
N GLU A 683 13.89 47.23 -32.23
CA GLU A 683 13.82 46.38 -33.42
C GLU A 683 13.95 44.87 -33.09
N ASP A 684 14.36 44.54 -31.86
CA ASP A 684 14.76 43.19 -31.42
C ASP A 684 13.85 42.60 -30.32
N LEU A 685 12.53 42.60 -30.50
CA LEU A 685 11.61 42.00 -29.51
C LEU A 685 11.67 40.46 -29.49
N ASP A 686 12.14 39.88 -30.60
CA ASP A 686 12.21 38.44 -30.88
C ASP A 686 10.89 37.69 -30.64
N LEU A 687 9.76 38.29 -31.04
CA LEU A 687 8.47 37.60 -31.04
C LEU A 687 8.53 36.46 -32.08
N PRO A 688 8.33 35.18 -31.68
CA PRO A 688 8.32 34.08 -32.63
C PRO A 688 7.00 34.03 -33.42
N ALA A 689 6.99 33.21 -34.47
CA ALA A 689 5.74 32.77 -35.08
C ALA A 689 4.87 32.08 -34.01
N PRO A 690 3.54 32.27 -34.02
CA PRO A 690 2.67 31.63 -33.05
C PRO A 690 2.70 30.11 -33.23
N SER A 691 2.65 29.37 -32.13
CA SER A 691 2.47 27.92 -32.14
C SER A 691 0.99 27.54 -32.27
N ALA A 692 0.73 26.27 -32.60
CA ALA A 692 -0.63 25.78 -32.84
C ALA A 692 -1.50 25.90 -31.58
N LEU A 693 -2.77 26.28 -31.78
CA LEU A 693 -3.74 26.35 -30.70
C LEU A 693 -4.28 24.94 -30.39
N ASN A 694 -4.53 24.15 -31.44
CA ASN A 694 -4.98 22.77 -31.37
C ASN A 694 -4.02 21.85 -32.13
N GLU A 695 -3.99 20.57 -31.74
CA GLU A 695 -3.22 19.56 -32.45
C GLU A 695 -3.75 19.39 -33.87
N GLY A 696 -2.86 19.48 -34.87
CA GLY A 696 -3.20 19.36 -36.29
C GLY A 696 -3.47 20.68 -37.02
N ASP A 697 -3.41 21.85 -36.35
CA ASP A 697 -3.54 23.14 -37.03
C ASP A 697 -2.41 23.35 -38.06
N ASP A 698 -2.76 23.60 -39.33
CA ASP A 698 -1.79 24.00 -40.36
C ASP A 698 -1.65 25.53 -40.36
N LEU A 699 -0.51 26.02 -39.88
CA LEU A 699 -0.30 27.44 -39.59
C LEU A 699 0.35 28.19 -40.77
N THR A 700 0.04 29.47 -40.90
CA THR A 700 0.76 30.37 -41.82
C THR A 700 2.05 30.94 -41.21
N GLY A 701 2.17 30.89 -39.88
CA GLY A 701 3.23 31.57 -39.12
C GLY A 701 2.91 33.03 -38.75
N ASN A 702 1.69 33.49 -39.02
CA ASN A 702 1.24 34.85 -38.71
C ASN A 702 0.31 34.90 -37.48
N TRP A 703 0.28 36.07 -36.83
CA TRP A 703 -0.65 36.42 -35.76
C TRP A 703 -1.91 37.08 -36.31
N VAL A 704 -3.08 36.72 -35.78
CA VAL A 704 -4.40 37.33 -36.09
C VAL A 704 -5.20 37.56 -34.81
N ARG A 705 -6.04 38.60 -34.76
CA ARG A 705 -6.95 38.82 -33.63
C ARG A 705 -7.99 37.70 -33.58
N GLN A 706 -8.19 37.15 -32.39
CA GLN A 706 -9.13 36.05 -32.14
C GLN A 706 -10.58 36.42 -32.50
N ASP A 707 -10.94 37.70 -32.44
CA ASP A 707 -12.26 38.21 -32.83
C ASP A 707 -12.47 38.35 -34.34
N GLY A 708 -11.46 38.01 -35.16
CA GLY A 708 -11.49 38.11 -36.62
C GLY A 708 -11.33 39.53 -37.16
N ASN A 709 -11.14 40.54 -36.31
CA ASN A 709 -11.09 41.94 -36.70
C ASN A 709 -9.65 42.44 -36.93
N SER A 710 -8.78 41.59 -37.49
CA SER A 710 -7.49 42.01 -38.06
C SER A 710 -7.13 41.16 -39.27
N LYS A 711 -6.27 41.71 -40.14
CA LYS A 711 -5.50 40.88 -41.06
C LYS A 711 -4.45 40.05 -40.31
N ALA A 712 -3.81 39.14 -41.03
CA ALA A 712 -2.67 38.38 -40.54
C ALA A 712 -1.37 39.20 -40.59
N TYR A 713 -0.55 39.07 -39.56
CA TYR A 713 0.71 39.79 -39.42
C TYR A 713 1.87 38.84 -39.14
N SER A 714 2.97 39.01 -39.88
CA SER A 714 4.23 38.37 -39.51
C SER A 714 4.67 38.86 -38.12
N PRO A 715 5.44 38.07 -37.34
CA PRO A 715 5.87 38.52 -36.01
C PRO A 715 6.62 39.86 -36.01
N LYS A 716 7.39 40.14 -37.08
CA LYS A 716 8.08 41.42 -37.27
C LYS A 716 7.11 42.57 -37.53
N ASP A 717 6.14 42.38 -38.43
CA ASP A 717 5.16 43.42 -38.74
C ASP A 717 4.21 43.68 -37.58
N PHE A 718 3.86 42.63 -36.84
CA PHE A 718 3.05 42.69 -35.63
C PHE A 718 3.66 43.65 -34.60
N THR A 719 4.92 43.44 -34.26
CA THR A 719 5.62 44.23 -33.23
C THR A 719 5.89 45.67 -33.69
N ALA A 720 6.17 45.89 -34.98
CA ALA A 720 6.39 47.23 -35.54
C ALA A 720 5.12 48.10 -35.63
N ASN A 721 3.94 47.47 -35.70
CA ASN A 721 2.67 48.15 -35.98
C ASN A 721 1.62 48.04 -34.89
N TYR A 722 1.85 47.32 -33.80
CA TYR A 722 0.89 47.25 -32.69
C TYR A 722 0.52 48.66 -32.18
N GLY A 723 -0.79 48.89 -32.00
CA GLY A 723 -1.35 50.21 -31.68
C GLY A 723 -1.67 51.08 -32.91
N LYS A 724 -1.47 50.57 -34.13
CA LYS A 724 -1.83 51.24 -35.40
C LYS A 724 -2.81 50.37 -36.19
N GLY A 725 -3.73 51.00 -36.91
CA GLY A 725 -4.67 50.30 -37.80
C GLY A 725 -5.61 49.34 -37.05
N ASP A 726 -5.63 48.08 -37.47
CA ASP A 726 -6.43 46.98 -36.90
C ASP A 726 -5.70 46.19 -35.80
N LEU A 727 -4.42 46.46 -35.54
CA LEU A 727 -3.68 45.92 -34.39
C LEU A 727 -3.97 46.72 -33.11
N LYS A 728 -5.12 46.45 -32.48
CA LYS A 728 -5.58 47.09 -31.23
C LYS A 728 -5.54 46.13 -30.04
N PHE A 729 -5.98 46.59 -28.86
CA PHE A 729 -6.14 45.71 -27.70
C PHE A 729 -6.95 44.44 -28.04
N GLY A 730 -6.57 43.33 -27.40
CA GLY A 730 -7.25 42.04 -27.57
C GLY A 730 -6.30 40.85 -27.56
N THR A 731 -6.88 39.68 -27.79
CA THR A 731 -6.17 38.40 -27.85
C THR A 731 -5.81 38.07 -29.29
N TYR A 732 -4.56 37.69 -29.50
CA TYR A 732 -4.00 37.29 -30.77
C TYR A 732 -3.62 35.81 -30.73
N ILE A 733 -3.94 35.10 -31.80
CA ILE A 733 -3.71 33.67 -31.96
C ILE A 733 -3.07 33.38 -33.32
N ALA A 734 -2.66 32.13 -33.54
CA ALA A 734 -2.13 31.68 -34.82
C ALA A 734 -3.18 31.75 -35.95
N GLU A 735 -2.80 32.29 -37.11
CA GLU A 735 -3.60 32.15 -38.32
C GLU A 735 -3.49 30.71 -38.87
N ILE A 736 -4.65 30.08 -39.07
CA ILE A 736 -4.78 28.74 -39.65
C ILE A 736 -5.02 28.88 -41.16
N LYS A 737 -4.31 28.08 -41.96
CA LYS A 737 -4.54 28.00 -43.41
C LYS A 737 -5.96 27.49 -43.66
N SER A 738 -6.71 28.22 -44.46
CA SER A 738 -8.02 27.74 -44.95
C SER A 738 -7.82 26.50 -45.80
N SER A 739 -8.48 25.39 -45.44
CA SER A 739 -8.62 24.23 -46.32
C SER A 739 -9.43 24.67 -47.54
N LYS A 740 -8.83 24.57 -48.73
CA LYS A 740 -9.53 24.81 -50.00
C LYS A 740 -10.55 23.73 -50.29
#